data_AF-A0AAD9RM92-F1
#
_entry.id   AF-A0AAD9RM92-F1
#
_cell.length_a   1.000
_cell.length_b   1.000
_cell.length_c   1.000
_cell.angle_alpha   90.00
_cell.angle_beta   90.00
_cell.angle_gamma   90.00
#
_symmetry.space_group_name_H-M   'P 1'
#
loop_
_entity.id
_entity.type
_entity.pdbx_description
1 polymer ?
#
loop_
_entity_poly.entity_id
_entity_poly.type
_entity_poly.pdbx_seq_one_letter_code
_entity_poly.pdbx_strand_id
1 'polypeptide(L)'
;MTEESPSKRRKTVDFIVKIEDSRKHIADSVMTFRFNKKRVKLLSPSNDINKNCKGILYWMVRDARVQDNWAFLYAQRTAIKNKMPLHVCFCILPKFLNMTIRHYKFLLNGLMEVEKECKDLNINFHLLHGEPSTLVPNFVKNHNMGAVVTDFFPLRLPMAWVEGVKNKLPDGVPMCQVDAHNIVPCWIASDKLEYAARTIRSKINSKLDEFLTEFPPVIKHDYSYTKPFANNKWKNALEKVKADASVKEITWAKAGYVGGILELESFLNNRLKLYDSKRNDPSSDAVSNLSPWFHFGMISVQRCILEAMEYKESYEKSVESFMEEAIIRRELSDNFCFYNKNYDTIEGAYAWAIDTLNKHRHDKRQYVYDLHELENSLTHDDLWNACQNQLVQQGKMHGYLRMYWAKKILEWAETPENALEWAIYFNDKYSLDGSDPNGYVGCMWSICGIHDQGFTEREVFGKIRYMNYKGCQRKFDVQKFVSQWAFGTPAWLVSDYRITSAQLDKLGLWSHCFRSLPNPQEADAPTRFFVGCRWVYDPFTKGYNEILGFLLPAFMIATQFFFTLCFLLGLISFGCVLLFALCSTPEQKQYVELIRLIGYMTLVSGISGGIAVIIFACRGNADGWMPGHANNYLGWSFALGVIGSVLMLTASGLFHVEANIQQKKREYLKESQTRFQLESRT
;
A
#
# COMPACT_ATOMS: atom_id res chain seq x y z
N MET A 1 0.10 -19.79 1.98
CA MET A 1 0.69 -20.30 0.73
C MET A 1 -0.45 -20.79 -0.14
N THR A 2 -0.94 -19.96 -1.06
CA THR A 2 -1.84 -20.41 -2.13
C THR A 2 -0.94 -20.90 -3.26
N GLU A 3 -0.94 -22.21 -3.51
CA GLU A 3 -0.17 -22.79 -4.62
C GLU A 3 -0.73 -22.28 -5.95
N GLU A 4 0.12 -21.59 -6.71
CA GLU A 4 -0.20 -21.17 -8.07
C GLU A 4 -0.30 -22.38 -9.00
N SER A 5 -1.18 -22.29 -10.01
CA SER A 5 -1.38 -23.39 -10.94
C SER A 5 -0.11 -23.71 -11.75
N PRO A 6 0.16 -25.01 -12.07
CA PRO A 6 1.39 -25.43 -12.75
C PRO A 6 1.66 -24.73 -14.09
N SER A 7 0.61 -24.35 -14.83
CA SER A 7 0.71 -23.64 -16.11
C SER A 7 1.22 -22.19 -15.95
N LYS A 8 0.79 -21.48 -14.91
CA LYS A 8 1.29 -20.12 -14.61
C LYS A 8 2.75 -20.16 -14.20
N ARG A 9 3.13 -21.13 -13.35
CA ARG A 9 4.51 -21.32 -12.91
C ARG A 9 5.48 -21.61 -14.06
N ARG A 10 5.03 -22.34 -15.09
CA ARG A 10 5.84 -22.63 -16.29
C ARG A 10 6.12 -21.36 -17.12
N LYS A 11 5.10 -20.54 -17.38
CA LYS A 11 5.25 -19.27 -18.13
C LYS A 11 6.14 -18.24 -17.43
N THR A 12 6.07 -18.15 -16.11
CA THR A 12 6.94 -17.26 -15.32
C THR A 12 8.42 -17.62 -15.42
N VAL A 13 8.74 -18.92 -15.42
CA VAL A 13 10.13 -19.37 -15.63
C VAL A 13 10.61 -18.88 -16.99
N ASP A 14 9.75 -18.92 -18.02
CA ASP A 14 10.09 -18.47 -19.36
C ASP A 14 10.39 -16.95 -19.41
N PHE A 15 9.64 -16.11 -18.69
CA PHE A 15 9.88 -14.65 -18.70
C PHE A 15 11.18 -14.25 -17.99
N ILE A 16 11.49 -14.87 -16.84
CA ILE A 16 12.77 -14.64 -16.14
C ILE A 16 13.94 -15.13 -17.01
N VAL A 17 13.81 -16.31 -17.61
CA VAL A 17 14.84 -16.86 -18.51
C VAL A 17 15.07 -15.95 -19.71
N LYS A 18 14.00 -15.42 -20.33
CA LYS A 18 14.10 -14.45 -21.43
C LYS A 18 14.91 -13.21 -21.02
N ILE A 19 14.64 -12.66 -19.84
CA ILE A 19 15.38 -11.50 -19.31
C ILE A 19 16.85 -11.86 -19.08
N GLU A 20 17.13 -13.02 -18.50
CA GLU A 20 18.51 -13.50 -18.30
C GLU A 20 19.27 -13.66 -19.62
N ASP A 21 18.62 -14.21 -20.64
CA ASP A 21 19.20 -14.40 -21.97
C ASP A 21 19.46 -13.06 -22.65
N SER A 22 18.56 -12.07 -22.49
CA SER A 22 18.75 -10.71 -22.98
C SER A 22 20.00 -10.05 -22.38
N ARG A 23 20.26 -10.26 -21.08
CA ARG A 23 21.49 -9.79 -20.43
C ARG A 23 22.73 -10.46 -21.01
N LYS A 24 22.73 -11.79 -21.10
CA LYS A 24 23.85 -12.59 -21.64
C LYS A 24 24.15 -12.25 -23.10
N HIS A 25 23.14 -11.89 -23.88
CA HIS A 25 23.32 -11.48 -25.27
C HIS A 25 24.11 -10.18 -25.42
N ILE A 26 23.97 -9.25 -24.46
CA ILE A 26 24.63 -7.94 -24.52
C ILE A 26 26.09 -7.97 -24.07
N ALA A 27 26.44 -8.82 -23.10
CA ALA A 27 27.81 -9.03 -22.68
C ALA A 27 27.96 -10.32 -21.85
N ASP A 28 29.14 -10.94 -21.91
CA ASP A 28 29.46 -12.08 -21.03
C ASP A 28 29.52 -11.69 -19.55
N SER A 29 29.92 -10.45 -19.25
CA SER A 29 30.00 -9.92 -17.88
C SER A 29 30.03 -8.40 -17.85
N VAL A 30 29.88 -7.84 -16.65
CA VAL A 30 30.07 -6.40 -16.41
C VAL A 30 31.47 -5.87 -16.79
N MET A 31 32.48 -6.75 -16.93
CA MET A 31 33.84 -6.37 -17.33
C MET A 31 33.93 -6.07 -18.83
N THR A 32 33.23 -6.85 -19.65
CA THR A 32 33.20 -6.69 -21.12
C THR A 32 32.14 -5.68 -21.57
N PHE A 33 31.14 -5.41 -20.73
CA PHE A 33 30.16 -4.35 -20.98
C PHE A 33 30.77 -2.93 -20.94
N ARG A 34 30.33 -2.06 -21.86
CA ARG A 34 30.70 -0.63 -21.87
C ARG A 34 29.90 0.15 -20.83
N PHE A 35 30.29 0.02 -19.56
CA PHE A 35 29.63 0.70 -18.45
C PHE A 35 29.70 2.24 -18.59
N ASN A 36 28.56 2.92 -18.52
CA ASN A 36 28.50 4.38 -18.56
C ASN A 36 28.89 5.00 -17.21
N LYS A 37 30.12 5.52 -17.13
CA LYS A 37 30.66 6.13 -15.91
C LYS A 37 29.92 7.38 -15.44
N LYS A 38 29.10 8.03 -16.28
CA LYS A 38 28.26 9.18 -15.86
C LYS A 38 27.23 8.80 -14.79
N ARG A 39 26.92 7.51 -14.64
CA ARG A 39 26.10 6.96 -13.54
C ARG A 39 26.78 7.02 -12.17
N VAL A 40 28.09 7.26 -12.13
CA VAL A 40 28.91 7.19 -10.92
C VAL A 40 29.38 8.58 -10.55
N LYS A 41 29.16 8.95 -9.29
CA LYS A 41 29.70 10.15 -8.66
C LYS A 41 30.74 9.73 -7.63
N LEU A 42 31.99 10.11 -7.86
CA LEU A 42 33.06 9.93 -6.88
C LEU A 42 32.86 10.94 -5.73
N LEU A 43 32.83 10.45 -4.49
CA LEU A 43 32.63 11.28 -3.30
C LEU A 43 33.94 11.56 -2.55
N SER A 44 34.99 10.77 -2.79
CA SER A 44 36.34 10.94 -2.23
C SER A 44 37.30 11.64 -3.21
N PRO A 45 38.43 12.23 -2.74
CA PRO A 45 39.38 12.93 -3.62
C PRO A 45 40.12 12.03 -4.62
N SER A 46 40.37 10.77 -4.25
CA SER A 46 40.98 9.76 -5.12
C SER A 46 40.05 8.54 -5.23
N ASN A 47 40.26 7.75 -6.29
CA ASN A 47 39.62 6.47 -6.54
C ASN A 47 40.61 5.30 -6.42
N ASP A 48 41.79 5.55 -5.86
CA ASP A 48 42.83 4.52 -5.69
C ASP A 48 42.46 3.58 -4.54
N ILE A 49 42.56 2.28 -4.81
CA ILE A 49 42.23 1.23 -3.84
C ILE A 49 43.53 0.67 -3.27
N ASN A 50 43.61 0.62 -1.94
CA ASN A 50 44.75 0.03 -1.25
C ASN A 50 44.90 -1.45 -1.61
N LYS A 51 46.08 -1.84 -2.11
CA LYS A 51 46.39 -3.22 -2.53
C LYS A 51 46.29 -4.25 -1.41
N ASN A 52 46.38 -3.83 -0.14
CA ASN A 52 46.32 -4.71 1.03
C ASN A 52 44.90 -4.88 1.61
N CYS A 53 43.86 -4.36 0.96
CA CYS A 53 42.48 -4.53 1.41
C CYS A 53 42.00 -5.98 1.33
N LYS A 54 40.89 -6.29 1.98
CA LYS A 54 40.30 -7.65 2.02
C LYS A 54 39.01 -7.80 1.23
N GLY A 55 38.48 -6.72 0.66
CA GLY A 55 37.26 -6.74 -0.13
C GLY A 55 36.80 -5.35 -0.56
N ILE A 56 35.82 -5.33 -1.45
CA ILE A 56 35.06 -4.13 -1.83
C ILE A 56 33.67 -4.23 -1.21
N LEU A 57 33.16 -3.13 -0.68
CA LEU A 57 31.84 -3.09 -0.04
C LEU A 57 30.83 -2.33 -0.92
N TYR A 58 29.73 -2.99 -1.27
CA TYR A 58 28.51 -2.32 -1.72
C TYR A 58 27.59 -2.11 -0.52
N TRP A 59 27.45 -0.85 -0.09
CA TRP A 59 26.45 -0.43 0.87
C TRP A 59 25.14 -0.14 0.13
N MET A 60 24.25 -1.13 0.16
CA MET A 60 22.92 -1.09 -0.44
C MET A 60 21.95 -0.31 0.47
N VAL A 61 21.17 0.60 -0.11
CA VAL A 61 20.18 1.42 0.61
C VAL A 61 18.83 1.41 -0.10
N ARG A 62 18.74 1.99 -1.29
CA ARG A 62 17.48 2.15 -2.03
C ARG A 62 17.21 1.00 -2.99
N ASP A 63 18.24 0.44 -3.61
CA ASP A 63 18.11 -0.53 -4.69
C ASP A 63 18.30 -1.97 -4.19
N ALA A 64 17.30 -2.50 -3.49
CA ALA A 64 17.32 -3.81 -2.82
C ALA A 64 17.11 -5.00 -3.78
N ARG A 65 17.99 -5.10 -4.78
CA ARG A 65 18.04 -6.20 -5.76
C ARG A 65 19.47 -6.44 -6.26
N VAL A 66 19.75 -7.66 -6.71
CA VAL A 66 21.02 -8.01 -7.37
C VAL A 66 20.96 -7.71 -8.87
N GLN A 67 19.91 -8.18 -9.52
CA GLN A 67 19.71 -8.03 -10.97
C GLN A 67 19.30 -6.60 -11.37
N ASP A 68 19.71 -6.18 -12.56
CA ASP A 68 19.42 -4.85 -13.12
C ASP A 68 19.75 -3.69 -12.15
N ASN A 69 20.86 -3.81 -11.43
CA ASN A 69 21.32 -2.85 -10.44
C ASN A 69 22.69 -2.28 -10.85
N TRP A 70 22.70 -1.02 -11.30
CA TRP A 70 23.94 -0.36 -11.73
C TRP A 70 24.97 -0.19 -10.61
N ALA A 71 24.54 -0.01 -9.36
CA ALA A 71 25.44 0.08 -8.21
C ALA A 71 26.09 -1.27 -7.89
N PHE A 72 25.31 -2.35 -7.94
CA PHE A 72 25.79 -3.71 -7.76
C PHE A 72 26.78 -4.11 -8.87
N LEU A 73 26.42 -3.85 -10.13
CA LEU A 73 27.26 -4.09 -11.30
C LEU A 73 28.59 -3.32 -11.19
N TYR A 74 28.53 -2.03 -10.82
CA TYR A 74 29.74 -1.23 -10.62
C TYR A 74 30.61 -1.74 -9.46
N ALA A 75 30.00 -2.18 -8.36
CA ALA A 75 30.72 -2.77 -7.23
C ALA A 75 31.40 -4.09 -7.61
N GLN A 76 30.72 -4.99 -8.33
CA GLN A 76 31.31 -6.23 -8.83
C GLN A 76 32.44 -5.96 -9.81
N ARG A 77 32.24 -5.04 -10.76
CA ARG A 77 33.30 -4.61 -11.70
C ARG A 77 34.54 -4.09 -10.96
N THR A 78 34.32 -3.29 -9.92
CA THR A 78 35.39 -2.73 -9.09
C THR A 78 36.13 -3.81 -8.32
N ALA A 79 35.42 -4.77 -7.74
CA ALA A 79 36.00 -5.91 -7.04
C ALA A 79 36.83 -6.82 -7.96
N ILE A 80 36.28 -7.20 -9.13
CA ILE A 80 36.98 -8.05 -10.12
C ILE A 80 38.24 -7.35 -10.63
N LYS A 81 38.15 -6.06 -11.01
CA LYS A 81 39.31 -5.30 -11.50
C LYS A 81 40.47 -5.28 -10.50
N ASN A 82 40.17 -5.32 -9.20
CA ASN A 82 41.16 -5.32 -8.12
C ASN A 82 41.48 -6.72 -7.57
N LYS A 83 40.89 -7.78 -8.15
CA LYS A 83 41.07 -9.17 -7.69
C LYS A 83 40.67 -9.39 -6.23
N MET A 84 39.58 -8.74 -5.80
CA MET A 84 39.11 -8.74 -4.41
C MET A 84 37.72 -9.37 -4.27
N PRO A 85 37.37 -9.94 -3.11
CA PRO A 85 36.01 -10.32 -2.80
C PRO A 85 35.03 -9.14 -2.81
N LEU A 86 33.78 -9.40 -3.18
CA LEU A 86 32.68 -8.45 -3.04
C LEU A 86 31.86 -8.78 -1.79
N HIS A 87 31.56 -7.73 -1.02
CA HIS A 87 30.63 -7.76 0.10
C HIS A 87 29.50 -6.78 -0.18
N VAL A 88 28.30 -7.15 0.22
CA VAL A 88 27.10 -6.31 0.19
C VAL A 88 26.64 -6.15 1.62
N CYS A 89 26.31 -4.95 2.07
CA CYS A 89 25.66 -4.76 3.35
C CYS A 89 24.40 -3.91 3.24
N PHE A 90 23.45 -4.19 4.13
CA PHE A 90 22.24 -3.40 4.32
C PHE A 90 22.08 -3.06 5.80
N CYS A 91 21.81 -1.79 6.11
CA CYS A 91 21.60 -1.34 7.49
C CYS A 91 20.11 -1.26 7.80
N ILE A 92 19.60 -2.14 8.66
CA ILE A 92 18.23 -2.07 9.17
C ILE A 92 18.16 -1.16 10.40
N LEU A 93 17.35 -0.13 10.28
CA LEU A 93 17.17 0.88 11.33
C LEU A 93 16.08 0.45 12.32
N PRO A 94 16.22 0.80 13.61
CA PRO A 94 15.14 0.63 14.57
C PRO A 94 13.86 1.36 14.14
N LYS A 95 13.99 2.55 13.56
CA LYS A 95 12.87 3.32 13.01
C LYS A 95 13.36 4.13 11.81
N PHE A 96 12.70 4.01 10.67
CA PHE A 96 12.93 4.85 9.50
C PHE A 96 11.67 5.67 9.21
N LEU A 97 11.76 6.99 9.42
CA LEU A 97 10.65 7.92 9.21
C LEU A 97 9.35 7.40 9.86
N ASN A 98 8.25 7.32 9.09
CA ASN A 98 6.96 6.80 9.53
C ASN A 98 6.69 5.36 9.05
N MET A 99 7.71 4.63 8.58
CA MET A 99 7.54 3.22 8.19
C MET A 99 7.01 2.39 9.36
N THR A 100 6.02 1.58 9.04
CA THR A 100 5.35 0.65 9.96
C THR A 100 5.85 -0.79 9.75
N ILE A 101 5.43 -1.73 10.60
CA ILE A 101 5.86 -3.13 10.52
C ILE A 101 5.54 -3.77 9.14
N ARG A 102 4.47 -3.32 8.47
CA ARG A 102 4.12 -3.68 7.09
C ARG A 102 5.31 -3.50 6.15
N HIS A 103 5.96 -2.35 6.23
CA HIS A 103 7.06 -1.98 5.34
C HIS A 103 8.32 -2.79 5.62
N TYR A 104 8.68 -2.91 6.91
CA TYR A 104 9.83 -3.69 7.34
C TYR A 104 9.73 -5.15 6.91
N LYS A 105 8.54 -5.76 7.04
CA LYS A 105 8.33 -7.14 6.60
C LYS A 105 8.42 -7.29 5.09
N PHE A 106 7.86 -6.35 4.32
CA PHE A 106 8.00 -6.36 2.87
C PHE A 106 9.48 -6.26 2.46
N LEU A 107 10.21 -5.27 2.98
CA LEU A 107 11.65 -5.08 2.75
C LEU A 107 12.48 -6.32 3.12
N LEU A 108 12.32 -6.85 4.35
CA LEU A 108 13.08 -7.99 4.84
C LEU A 108 12.87 -9.24 3.98
N ASN A 109 11.64 -9.51 3.56
CA ASN A 109 11.34 -10.63 2.66
C ASN A 109 12.06 -10.47 1.30
N GLY A 110 12.19 -9.25 0.78
CA GLY A 110 13.01 -8.98 -0.40
C GLY A 110 14.50 -9.16 -0.16
N LEU A 111 15.02 -8.70 0.99
CA LEU A 111 16.45 -8.86 1.32
C LEU A 111 16.86 -10.32 1.56
N MET A 112 15.95 -11.19 2.00
CA MET A 112 16.20 -12.64 2.05
C MET A 112 16.44 -13.24 0.66
N GLU A 113 15.76 -12.73 -0.37
CA GLU A 113 16.02 -13.11 -1.77
C GLU A 113 17.38 -12.61 -2.24
N VAL A 114 17.75 -11.37 -1.88
CA VAL A 114 19.08 -10.81 -2.15
C VAL A 114 20.19 -11.64 -1.52
N GLU A 115 20.06 -12.04 -0.24
CA GLU A 115 21.07 -12.87 0.43
C GLU A 115 21.24 -14.22 -0.29
N LYS A 116 20.12 -14.87 -0.65
CA LYS A 116 20.15 -16.14 -1.37
C LYS A 116 20.89 -16.00 -2.70
N GLU A 117 20.55 -14.99 -3.49
CA GLU A 117 21.18 -14.78 -4.78
C GLU A 117 22.66 -14.39 -4.66
N CYS A 118 23.02 -13.54 -3.68
CA CYS A 118 24.41 -13.24 -3.37
C CYS A 118 25.20 -14.53 -3.06
N LYS A 119 24.63 -15.44 -2.27
CA LYS A 119 25.26 -16.72 -1.94
C LYS A 119 25.50 -17.58 -3.18
N ASP A 120 24.51 -17.69 -4.07
CA ASP A 120 24.63 -18.43 -5.32
C ASP A 120 25.73 -17.84 -6.24
N LEU A 121 25.92 -16.52 -6.17
CA LEU A 121 26.95 -15.76 -6.89
C LEU A 121 28.31 -15.69 -6.17
N ASN A 122 28.52 -16.39 -5.04
CA ASN A 122 29.76 -16.30 -4.24
C ASN A 122 30.07 -14.88 -3.73
N ILE A 123 29.03 -14.13 -3.37
CA ILE A 123 29.08 -12.77 -2.81
C ILE A 123 28.52 -12.81 -1.39
N ASN A 124 29.18 -12.12 -0.46
CA ASN A 124 28.74 -12.10 0.94
C ASN A 124 27.71 -11.00 1.16
N PHE A 125 26.57 -11.31 1.79
CA PHE A 125 25.56 -10.32 2.19
C PHE A 125 25.49 -10.19 3.72
N HIS A 126 25.53 -8.95 4.22
CA HIS A 126 25.56 -8.63 5.64
C HIS A 126 24.38 -7.75 6.05
N LEU A 127 23.54 -8.25 6.95
CA LEU A 127 22.47 -7.46 7.57
C LEU A 127 22.99 -6.81 8.86
N LEU A 128 23.09 -5.48 8.87
CA LEU A 128 23.63 -4.70 9.98
C LEU A 128 22.48 -3.99 10.73
N HIS A 129 22.48 -4.01 12.06
CA HIS A 129 21.39 -3.43 12.87
C HIS A 129 21.78 -2.08 13.48
N GLY A 130 21.25 -0.98 12.95
CA GLY A 130 21.47 0.38 13.44
C GLY A 130 21.83 1.39 12.34
N GLU A 131 22.39 2.52 12.77
CA GLU A 131 22.66 3.69 11.91
C GLU A 131 23.82 3.47 10.91
N PRO A 132 23.60 3.70 9.59
CA PRO A 132 24.63 3.50 8.58
C PRO A 132 25.89 4.35 8.80
N SER A 133 25.73 5.59 9.24
CA SER A 133 26.84 6.53 9.50
C SER A 133 27.82 6.05 10.58
N THR A 134 27.46 5.04 11.35
CA THR A 134 28.35 4.40 12.34
C THR A 134 28.73 2.99 11.90
N LEU A 135 27.76 2.20 11.44
CA LEU A 135 27.98 0.79 11.13
C LEU A 135 28.82 0.57 9.88
N VAL A 136 28.61 1.36 8.81
CA VAL A 136 29.36 1.19 7.56
C VAL A 136 30.85 1.53 7.76
N PRO A 137 31.24 2.67 8.36
CA PRO A 137 32.65 2.94 8.64
C PRO A 137 33.29 1.90 9.57
N ASN A 138 32.56 1.43 10.60
CA ASN A 138 33.06 0.39 11.49
C ASN A 138 33.26 -0.94 10.75
N PHE A 139 32.34 -1.31 9.87
CA PHE A 139 32.47 -2.50 9.02
C PHE A 139 33.70 -2.40 8.12
N VAL A 140 33.90 -1.25 7.47
CA VAL A 140 35.07 -0.97 6.63
C VAL A 140 36.37 -1.12 7.42
N LYS A 141 36.46 -0.55 8.62
CA LYS A 141 37.63 -0.65 9.51
C LYS A 141 37.90 -2.08 9.95
N ASN A 142 36.87 -2.74 10.51
CA ASN A 142 37.00 -4.08 11.11
C ASN A 142 37.34 -5.16 10.09
N HIS A 143 36.87 -5.00 8.84
CA HIS A 143 37.11 -5.96 7.78
C HIS A 143 38.11 -5.49 6.73
N ASN A 144 38.75 -4.32 6.93
CA ASN A 144 39.74 -3.75 6.02
C ASN A 144 39.25 -3.68 4.56
N MET A 145 38.08 -3.06 4.36
CA MET A 145 37.49 -2.88 3.02
C MET A 145 38.22 -1.77 2.26
N GLY A 146 38.48 -2.01 0.96
CA GLY A 146 39.30 -1.14 0.12
C GLY A 146 38.54 -0.03 -0.60
N ALA A 147 37.22 -0.15 -0.74
CA ALA A 147 36.34 0.89 -1.29
C ALA A 147 34.90 0.68 -0.83
N VAL A 148 34.11 1.75 -0.89
CA VAL A 148 32.67 1.73 -0.66
C VAL A 148 31.92 2.22 -1.89
N VAL A 149 31.03 1.40 -2.41
CA VAL A 149 30.03 1.78 -3.41
C VAL A 149 28.69 1.90 -2.70
N THR A 150 27.89 2.91 -3.01
CA THR A 150 26.50 3.02 -2.51
C THR A 150 25.56 3.48 -3.61
N ASP A 151 24.26 3.23 -3.45
CA ASP A 151 23.23 3.69 -4.37
C ASP A 151 22.75 5.12 -4.06
N PHE A 152 21.88 5.68 -4.92
CA PHE A 152 21.42 7.07 -4.84
C PHE A 152 19.99 7.17 -4.31
N PHE A 153 19.81 8.01 -3.29
CA PHE A 153 18.50 8.30 -2.70
C PHE A 153 18.41 9.78 -2.27
N PRO A 154 17.67 10.65 -2.98
CA PRO A 154 17.75 12.10 -2.78
C PRO A 154 17.01 12.64 -1.54
N LEU A 155 16.56 11.78 -0.63
CA LEU A 155 15.93 12.24 0.60
C LEU A 155 16.98 12.78 1.60
N ARG A 156 16.55 13.73 2.43
CA ARG A 156 17.40 14.45 3.41
C ARG A 156 18.17 13.50 4.31
N LEU A 157 17.51 12.49 4.86
CA LEU A 157 18.11 11.53 5.80
C LEU A 157 19.14 10.60 5.12
N PRO A 158 18.82 9.89 4.01
CA PRO A 158 19.80 9.15 3.22
C PRO A 158 21.02 9.96 2.78
N MET A 159 20.81 11.18 2.28
CA MET A 159 21.92 12.06 1.88
C MET A 159 22.80 12.46 3.08
N ALA A 160 22.21 12.69 4.25
CA ALA A 160 22.96 12.93 5.48
C ALA A 160 23.78 11.71 5.93
N TRP A 161 23.28 10.49 5.72
CA TRP A 161 24.07 9.28 5.98
C TRP A 161 25.24 9.13 5.03
N VAL A 162 25.05 9.40 3.74
CA VAL A 162 26.14 9.34 2.75
C VAL A 162 27.28 10.26 3.17
N GLU A 163 26.97 11.50 3.56
CA GLU A 163 27.97 12.44 4.06
C GLU A 163 28.58 11.99 5.40
N GLY A 164 27.76 11.46 6.31
CA GLY A 164 28.23 10.93 7.60
C GLY A 164 29.15 9.72 7.46
N VAL A 165 28.88 8.82 6.52
CA VAL A 165 29.76 7.67 6.20
C VAL A 165 31.06 8.19 5.60
N LYS A 166 30.98 9.00 4.54
CA LYS A 166 32.14 9.60 3.88
C LYS A 166 33.11 10.25 4.87
N ASN A 167 32.61 11.04 5.80
CA ASN A 167 33.44 11.77 6.77
C ASN A 167 34.06 10.90 7.87
N LYS A 168 33.61 9.65 8.03
CA LYS A 168 34.08 8.71 9.05
C LYS A 168 34.87 7.52 8.47
N LEU A 169 34.93 7.41 7.14
CA LEU A 169 35.72 6.39 6.47
C LEU A 169 37.22 6.58 6.77
N PRO A 170 38.01 5.51 6.82
CA PRO A 170 39.46 5.62 6.94
C PRO A 170 40.08 6.38 5.75
N ASP A 171 41.18 7.08 6.02
CA ASP A 171 41.96 7.72 4.97
C ASP A 171 42.39 6.70 3.90
N GLY A 172 42.27 7.08 2.63
CA GLY A 172 42.61 6.21 1.50
C GLY A 172 41.56 5.17 1.12
N VAL A 173 40.38 5.15 1.76
CA VAL A 173 39.23 4.35 1.30
C VAL A 173 38.32 5.20 0.42
N PRO A 174 38.33 5.02 -0.91
CA PRO A 174 37.43 5.74 -1.81
C PRO A 174 35.97 5.35 -1.61
N MET A 175 35.09 6.35 -1.71
CA MET A 175 33.65 6.17 -1.74
C MET A 175 33.07 6.73 -3.03
N CYS A 176 32.17 5.99 -3.66
CA CYS A 176 31.40 6.45 -4.80
C CYS A 176 29.91 6.15 -4.63
N GLN A 177 29.09 7.02 -5.21
CA GLN A 177 27.65 6.85 -5.28
C GLN A 177 27.24 6.57 -6.73
N VAL A 178 26.33 5.63 -6.93
CA VAL A 178 25.83 5.25 -8.25
C VAL A 178 24.33 5.45 -8.32
N ASP A 179 23.85 6.14 -9.35
CA ASP A 179 22.41 6.19 -9.61
C ASP A 179 21.96 4.88 -10.28
N ALA A 180 21.40 3.99 -9.46
CA ALA A 180 20.85 2.71 -9.87
C ALA A 180 19.32 2.70 -9.91
N HIS A 181 18.70 3.83 -9.59
CA HIS A 181 17.25 3.98 -9.50
C HIS A 181 16.66 4.64 -10.73
N ASN A 182 17.33 5.68 -11.25
CA ASN A 182 16.91 6.44 -12.41
C ASN A 182 17.55 5.89 -13.70
N ILE A 183 16.83 6.00 -14.82
CA ILE A 183 17.36 5.63 -16.12
C ILE A 183 18.47 6.60 -16.47
N VAL A 184 18.18 7.91 -16.40
CA VAL A 184 19.18 8.97 -16.52
C VAL A 184 19.58 9.41 -15.09
N PRO A 185 20.87 9.37 -14.71
CA PRO A 185 21.29 9.77 -13.37
C PRO A 185 20.79 11.17 -13.02
N CYS A 186 20.29 11.37 -11.80
CA CYS A 186 19.60 12.61 -11.42
C CYS A 186 20.43 13.87 -11.70
N TRP A 187 21.73 13.85 -11.41
CA TRP A 187 22.67 14.96 -11.67
C TRP A 187 23.08 15.12 -13.15
N ILE A 188 22.71 14.18 -14.02
CA ILE A 188 22.88 14.25 -15.48
C ILE A 188 21.58 14.64 -16.18
N ALA A 189 20.43 14.26 -15.62
CA ALA A 189 19.11 14.59 -16.15
C ALA A 189 18.93 16.10 -16.25
N SER A 190 19.24 16.82 -15.18
CA SER A 190 19.30 18.29 -15.14
C SER A 190 20.39 18.75 -14.16
N ASP A 191 20.89 19.96 -14.36
CA ASP A 191 21.84 20.66 -13.50
C ASP A 191 21.16 21.53 -12.42
N LYS A 192 19.81 21.61 -12.47
CA LYS A 192 19.00 22.43 -11.57
C LYS A 192 17.63 21.79 -11.28
N LEU A 193 16.93 22.39 -10.33
CA LEU A 193 15.51 22.12 -10.07
C LEU A 193 14.67 22.47 -11.30
N GLU A 194 13.87 21.51 -11.78
CA GLU A 194 13.00 21.70 -12.94
C GLU A 194 11.59 22.13 -12.56
N TYR A 195 11.06 23.13 -13.29
CA TYR A 195 9.78 23.72 -12.92
C TYR A 195 8.62 22.73 -13.09
N ALA A 196 8.59 21.96 -14.19
CA ALA A 196 7.50 21.05 -14.51
C ALA A 196 7.95 19.91 -15.43
N ALA A 197 7.08 18.90 -15.62
CA ALA A 197 7.34 17.78 -16.52
C ALA A 197 7.74 18.24 -17.93
N ARG A 198 7.13 19.33 -18.46
CA ARG A 198 7.47 19.87 -19.78
C ARG A 198 8.92 20.35 -19.92
N THR A 199 9.58 20.76 -18.82
CA THR A 199 10.94 21.31 -18.87
C THR A 199 12.01 20.23 -18.70
N ILE A 200 11.73 19.20 -17.88
CA ILE A 200 12.65 18.05 -17.73
C ILE A 200 12.51 17.02 -18.86
N ARG A 201 11.34 16.90 -19.50
CA ARG A 201 11.05 15.86 -20.50
C ARG A 201 12.05 15.86 -21.65
N SER A 202 12.29 17.01 -22.29
CA SER A 202 13.25 17.09 -23.38
C SER A 202 14.68 16.79 -22.93
N LYS A 203 15.05 17.18 -21.70
CA LYS A 203 16.37 16.92 -21.12
C LYS A 203 16.61 15.43 -20.83
N ILE A 204 15.59 14.69 -20.42
CA ILE A 204 15.68 13.24 -20.24
C ILE A 204 15.63 12.54 -21.61
N ASN A 205 14.64 12.85 -22.44
CA ASN A 205 14.45 12.20 -23.74
C ASN A 205 15.69 12.30 -24.64
N SER A 206 16.35 13.46 -24.68
CA SER A 206 17.61 13.64 -25.44
C SER A 206 18.78 12.77 -24.96
N LYS A 207 18.65 12.10 -23.80
CA LYS A 207 19.66 11.22 -23.22
C LYS A 207 19.22 9.76 -23.17
N LEU A 208 17.97 9.43 -23.54
CA LEU A 208 17.48 8.06 -23.43
C LEU A 208 18.30 7.09 -24.28
N ASP A 209 18.70 7.46 -25.50
CA ASP A 209 19.54 6.61 -26.35
C ASP A 209 20.90 6.25 -25.69
N GLU A 210 21.43 7.13 -24.83
CA GLU A 210 22.67 6.89 -24.09
C GLU A 210 22.47 6.01 -22.84
N PHE A 211 21.32 6.11 -22.19
CA PHE A 211 21.12 5.57 -20.84
C PHE A 211 20.10 4.43 -20.74
N LEU A 212 19.07 4.41 -21.59
CA LEU A 212 18.08 3.33 -21.68
C LEU A 212 18.65 2.16 -22.49
N THR A 213 19.70 1.55 -21.94
CA THR A 213 20.36 0.38 -22.50
C THR A 213 19.93 -0.88 -21.77
N GLU A 214 20.19 -2.02 -22.37
CA GLU A 214 20.13 -3.29 -21.65
C GLU A 214 21.24 -3.35 -20.57
N PHE A 215 21.07 -4.27 -19.61
CA PHE A 215 21.98 -4.56 -18.51
C PHE A 215 22.88 -5.76 -18.84
N PRO A 216 24.19 -5.72 -18.49
CA PRO A 216 24.99 -6.93 -18.51
C PRO A 216 24.62 -7.87 -17.37
N PRO A 217 24.96 -9.17 -17.46
CA PRO A 217 24.68 -10.12 -16.40
C PRO A 217 25.58 -9.86 -15.19
N VAL A 218 25.01 -10.03 -14.00
CA VAL A 218 25.80 -10.26 -12.78
C VAL A 218 26.36 -11.67 -12.87
N ILE A 219 27.67 -11.82 -12.67
CA ILE A 219 28.33 -13.12 -12.80
C ILE A 219 28.66 -13.71 -11.43
N LYS A 220 28.92 -15.02 -11.39
CA LYS A 220 29.51 -15.63 -10.20
C LYS A 220 30.87 -14.97 -9.93
N HIS A 221 31.08 -14.54 -8.69
CA HIS A 221 32.28 -13.78 -8.32
C HIS A 221 33.46 -14.73 -8.14
N ASP A 222 34.58 -14.46 -8.82
CA ASP A 222 35.74 -15.37 -8.83
C ASP A 222 36.56 -15.35 -7.53
N TYR A 223 36.41 -14.29 -6.72
CA TYR A 223 37.23 -14.06 -5.54
C TYR A 223 36.44 -14.29 -4.26
N SER A 224 36.59 -15.46 -3.65
CA SER A 224 35.98 -15.75 -2.34
C SER A 224 36.76 -15.10 -1.20
N TYR A 225 36.03 -14.64 -0.19
CA TYR A 225 36.63 -14.29 1.09
C TYR A 225 36.96 -15.58 1.87
N THR A 226 38.17 -15.66 2.42
CA THR A 226 38.75 -16.92 2.94
C THR A 226 38.16 -17.39 4.28
N LYS A 227 37.42 -16.54 5.01
CA LYS A 227 36.78 -16.90 6.28
C LYS A 227 35.25 -16.74 6.18
N PRO A 228 34.43 -17.79 6.28
CA PRO A 228 32.99 -17.65 6.16
C PRO A 228 32.44 -16.71 7.25
N PHE A 229 31.50 -15.83 6.87
CA PHE A 229 30.77 -15.00 7.81
C PHE A 229 29.63 -15.78 8.46
N ALA A 230 29.22 -15.36 9.65
CA ALA A 230 28.02 -15.90 10.26
C ALA A 230 26.79 -15.55 9.40
N ASN A 231 25.90 -16.52 9.20
CA ASN A 231 24.64 -16.29 8.49
C ASN A 231 23.80 -15.22 9.20
N ASN A 232 23.03 -14.45 8.42
CA ASN A 232 22.13 -13.45 8.99
C ASN A 232 21.00 -14.13 9.79
N LYS A 233 20.71 -13.60 10.98
CA LYS A 233 19.67 -14.12 11.87
C LYS A 233 18.33 -13.45 11.58
N TRP A 234 17.70 -13.81 10.45
CA TRP A 234 16.45 -13.18 9.98
C TRP A 234 15.29 -13.23 10.98
N LYS A 235 15.18 -14.29 11.78
CA LYS A 235 14.15 -14.40 12.84
C LYS A 235 14.23 -13.24 13.84
N ASN A 236 15.44 -12.74 14.08
CA ASN A 236 15.72 -11.67 15.03
C ASN A 236 15.76 -10.30 14.34
N ALA A 237 15.58 -10.24 13.01
CA ALA A 237 15.78 -9.00 12.27
C ALA A 237 14.79 -7.90 12.68
N LEU A 238 13.60 -8.31 13.11
CA LEU A 238 12.53 -7.43 13.60
C LEU A 238 12.61 -7.13 15.10
N GLU A 239 13.40 -7.87 15.89
CA GLU A 239 13.44 -7.69 17.36
C GLU A 239 13.88 -6.29 17.77
N LYS A 240 14.73 -5.65 16.95
CA LYS A 240 15.26 -4.30 17.20
C LYS A 240 14.45 -3.20 16.50
N VAL A 241 13.41 -3.57 15.74
CA VAL A 241 12.55 -2.62 15.03
C VAL A 241 11.51 -2.05 16.00
N LYS A 242 11.46 -0.73 16.08
CA LYS A 242 10.56 0.10 16.89
C LYS A 242 9.55 0.84 15.99
N ALA A 243 8.97 0.12 15.04
CA ALA A 243 7.97 0.62 14.11
C ALA A 243 6.54 0.36 14.64
N ASP A 244 5.57 1.14 14.18
CA ASP A 244 4.16 0.90 14.49
C ASP A 244 3.71 -0.47 13.98
N ALA A 245 3.25 -1.30 14.90
CA ALA A 245 2.81 -2.66 14.63
C ALA A 245 1.31 -2.78 14.32
N SER A 246 0.54 -1.69 14.45
CA SER A 246 -0.91 -1.69 14.19
C SER A 246 -1.25 -1.84 12.70
N VAL A 247 -0.35 -1.39 11.81
CA VAL A 247 -0.52 -1.49 10.36
C VAL A 247 -0.09 -2.87 9.86
N LYS A 248 -1.08 -3.70 9.53
CA LYS A 248 -0.90 -5.11 9.13
C LYS A 248 -0.25 -5.25 7.76
N GLU A 249 0.42 -6.37 7.52
CA GLU A 249 0.94 -6.75 6.21
C GLU A 249 -0.17 -6.79 5.13
N ILE A 250 0.24 -6.59 3.88
CA ILE A 250 -0.64 -6.76 2.73
C ILE A 250 -0.59 -8.21 2.24
N THR A 251 -1.62 -8.64 1.53
CA THR A 251 -1.73 -10.03 1.04
C THR A 251 -1.60 -10.17 -0.47
N TRP A 252 -1.77 -9.08 -1.23
CA TRP A 252 -1.81 -9.10 -2.68
C TRP A 252 -0.44 -9.03 -3.35
N ALA A 253 0.56 -8.42 -2.70
CA ALA A 253 1.92 -8.28 -3.24
C ALA A 253 2.91 -9.17 -2.51
N LYS A 254 3.68 -9.94 -3.28
CA LYS A 254 4.83 -10.70 -2.78
C LYS A 254 6.10 -9.89 -2.96
N ALA A 255 6.83 -9.63 -1.88
CA ALA A 255 8.12 -8.94 -1.93
C ALA A 255 9.18 -9.72 -2.72
N GLY A 256 10.30 -9.04 -3.03
CA GLY A 256 11.44 -9.60 -3.75
C GLY A 256 11.45 -9.28 -5.25
N TYR A 257 12.59 -9.53 -5.89
CA TYR A 257 12.80 -9.27 -7.32
C TYR A 257 11.87 -10.15 -8.17
N VAL A 258 11.76 -11.44 -7.83
CA VAL A 258 10.84 -12.37 -8.50
C VAL A 258 9.39 -11.89 -8.41
N GLY A 259 8.97 -11.38 -7.24
CA GLY A 259 7.63 -10.82 -7.06
C GLY A 259 7.36 -9.61 -7.95
N GLY A 260 8.36 -8.74 -8.12
CA GLY A 260 8.26 -7.58 -9.01
C GLY A 260 8.20 -7.97 -10.49
N ILE A 261 9.00 -8.97 -10.91
CA ILE A 261 9.00 -9.48 -12.29
C ILE A 261 7.67 -10.13 -12.63
N LEU A 262 7.08 -10.88 -11.70
CA LEU A 262 5.75 -11.46 -11.84
C LEU A 262 4.66 -10.40 -12.03
N GLU A 263 4.71 -9.32 -11.25
CA GLU A 263 3.74 -8.23 -11.40
C GLU A 263 3.95 -7.47 -12.73
N LEU A 264 5.21 -7.30 -13.17
CA LEU A 264 5.54 -6.74 -14.47
C LEU A 264 4.96 -7.60 -15.61
N GLU A 265 5.22 -8.91 -15.60
CA GLU A 265 4.67 -9.85 -16.59
C GLU A 265 3.14 -9.79 -16.63
N SER A 266 2.51 -9.78 -15.45
CA SER A 266 1.06 -9.63 -15.30
C SER A 266 0.55 -8.32 -15.90
N PHE A 267 1.26 -7.21 -15.68
CA PHE A 267 0.92 -5.90 -16.23
C PHE A 267 1.02 -5.89 -17.76
N LEU A 268 2.16 -6.31 -18.32
CA LEU A 268 2.42 -6.30 -19.76
C LEU A 268 1.40 -7.15 -20.51
N ASN A 269 1.13 -8.36 -20.02
CA ASN A 269 0.25 -9.32 -20.70
C ASN A 269 -1.24 -8.95 -20.60
N ASN A 270 -1.69 -8.40 -19.48
CA ASN A 270 -3.13 -8.29 -19.19
C ASN A 270 -3.64 -6.84 -19.18
N ARG A 271 -2.83 -5.88 -18.74
CA ARG A 271 -3.30 -4.54 -18.35
C ARG A 271 -2.69 -3.40 -19.17
N LEU A 272 -1.49 -3.55 -19.72
CA LEU A 272 -0.79 -2.51 -20.49
C LEU A 272 -1.67 -1.97 -21.62
N LYS A 273 -2.36 -2.83 -22.37
CA LYS A 273 -3.30 -2.42 -23.44
C LYS A 273 -4.38 -1.44 -22.98
N LEU A 274 -4.75 -1.44 -21.70
CA LEU A 274 -5.76 -0.56 -21.11
C LEU A 274 -5.15 0.71 -20.51
N TYR A 275 -3.85 0.73 -20.23
CA TYR A 275 -3.18 1.73 -19.38
C TYR A 275 -3.50 3.17 -19.79
N ASP A 276 -3.29 3.55 -21.06
CA ASP A 276 -3.54 4.93 -21.50
C ASP A 276 -4.99 5.36 -21.26
N SER A 277 -5.94 4.53 -21.68
CA SER A 277 -7.38 4.82 -21.62
C SER A 277 -7.98 4.72 -20.21
N LYS A 278 -7.38 3.92 -19.31
CA LYS A 278 -8.00 3.51 -18.04
C LYS A 278 -7.16 3.76 -16.78
N ARG A 279 -5.92 4.25 -16.86
CA ARG A 279 -5.09 4.56 -15.67
C ARG A 279 -5.70 5.57 -14.69
N ASN A 280 -6.68 6.36 -15.15
CA ASN A 280 -7.40 7.35 -14.34
C ASN A 280 -8.75 6.84 -13.82
N ASP A 281 -9.11 5.58 -14.08
CA ASP A 281 -10.36 4.94 -13.67
C ASP A 281 -10.06 3.95 -12.52
N PRO A 282 -10.30 4.33 -11.25
CA PRO A 282 -10.02 3.49 -10.09
C PRO A 282 -10.86 2.21 -10.04
N SER A 283 -11.91 2.10 -10.86
CA SER A 283 -12.75 0.91 -10.97
C SER A 283 -12.26 -0.08 -12.04
N SER A 284 -11.16 0.25 -12.72
CA SER A 284 -10.50 -0.56 -13.74
C SER A 284 -9.14 -1.03 -13.25
N ASP A 285 -8.84 -2.31 -13.42
CA ASP A 285 -7.51 -2.86 -13.17
C ASP A 285 -6.58 -2.59 -14.37
N ALA A 286 -6.14 -1.35 -14.51
CA ALA A 286 -5.35 -0.89 -15.67
C ALA A 286 -3.91 -0.47 -15.30
N VAL A 287 -3.63 -0.20 -14.03
CA VAL A 287 -2.31 0.26 -13.57
C VAL A 287 -1.34 -0.91 -13.38
N SER A 288 -0.05 -0.63 -13.35
CA SER A 288 0.99 -1.68 -13.23
C SER A 288 1.10 -2.30 -11.85
N ASN A 289 0.65 -1.60 -10.81
CA ASN A 289 0.87 -1.91 -9.39
C ASN A 289 2.33 -2.01 -8.93
N LEU A 290 3.31 -1.68 -9.77
CA LEU A 290 4.74 -1.90 -9.50
C LEU A 290 5.35 -0.95 -8.46
N SER A 291 4.64 0.08 -8.01
CA SER A 291 5.18 1.11 -7.12
C SER A 291 5.78 0.60 -5.80
N PRO A 292 5.26 -0.45 -5.11
CA PRO A 292 5.92 -1.02 -3.94
C PRO A 292 7.31 -1.59 -4.26
N TRP A 293 7.46 -2.28 -5.39
CA TRP A 293 8.74 -2.85 -5.80
C TRP A 293 9.70 -1.79 -6.34
N PHE A 294 9.18 -0.73 -6.98
CA PHE A 294 9.98 0.43 -7.35
C PHE A 294 10.53 1.12 -6.12
N HIS A 295 9.69 1.42 -5.13
CA HIS A 295 10.10 2.12 -3.91
C HIS A 295 11.26 1.43 -3.18
N PHE A 296 11.14 0.12 -2.92
CA PHE A 296 12.21 -0.66 -2.30
C PHE A 296 13.32 -1.08 -3.27
N GLY A 297 13.24 -0.65 -4.53
CA GLY A 297 14.21 -1.01 -5.58
C GLY A 297 14.37 -2.51 -5.77
N MET A 298 13.31 -3.29 -5.55
CA MET A 298 13.28 -4.73 -5.77
C MET A 298 13.20 -5.09 -7.26
N ILE A 299 12.73 -4.15 -8.10
CA ILE A 299 12.78 -4.26 -9.56
C ILE A 299 13.26 -2.93 -10.16
N SER A 300 14.04 -3.02 -11.23
CA SER A 300 14.51 -1.85 -11.97
C SER A 300 13.40 -1.26 -12.83
N VAL A 301 13.14 0.04 -12.71
CA VAL A 301 12.22 0.73 -13.63
C VAL A 301 12.76 0.70 -15.06
N GLN A 302 14.08 0.78 -15.24
CA GLN A 302 14.71 0.64 -16.55
C GLN A 302 14.38 -0.71 -17.20
N ARG A 303 14.42 -1.81 -16.43
CA ARG A 303 13.96 -3.13 -16.89
C ARG A 303 12.50 -3.08 -17.33
N CYS A 304 11.62 -2.53 -16.50
CA CYS A 304 10.19 -2.43 -16.84
C CYS A 304 9.94 -1.66 -18.14
N ILE A 305 10.72 -0.61 -18.42
CA ILE A 305 10.63 0.13 -19.68
C ILE A 305 11.14 -0.71 -20.86
N LEU A 306 12.28 -1.40 -20.72
CA LEU A 306 12.82 -2.29 -21.76
C LEU A 306 11.79 -3.33 -22.19
N GLU A 307 11.16 -4.01 -21.22
CA GLU A 307 10.13 -5.02 -21.52
C GLU A 307 8.83 -4.40 -22.06
N ALA A 308 8.46 -3.20 -21.61
CA ALA A 308 7.27 -2.52 -22.13
C ALA A 308 7.45 -2.03 -23.58
N MET A 309 8.68 -1.68 -23.99
CA MET A 309 8.97 -1.22 -25.34
C MET A 309 8.72 -2.30 -26.40
N GLU A 310 8.81 -3.58 -26.06
CA GLU A 310 8.46 -4.68 -26.98
C GLU A 310 6.99 -4.66 -27.40
N TYR A 311 6.13 -4.04 -26.60
CA TYR A 311 4.71 -3.90 -26.88
C TYR A 311 4.38 -2.60 -27.62
N LYS A 312 5.37 -1.77 -27.97
CA LYS A 312 5.14 -0.46 -28.58
C LYS A 312 4.40 -0.56 -29.91
N GLU A 313 4.68 -1.57 -30.73
CA GLU A 313 3.97 -1.78 -32.00
C GLU A 313 2.48 -2.11 -31.79
N SER A 314 2.15 -2.83 -30.72
CA SER A 314 0.77 -3.24 -30.43
C SER A 314 -0.01 -2.20 -29.62
N TYR A 315 0.64 -1.51 -28.69
CA TYR A 315 0.00 -0.65 -27.68
C TYR A 315 0.75 0.68 -27.49
N GLU A 316 1.16 1.31 -28.60
CA GLU A 316 2.00 2.53 -28.61
C GLU A 316 1.62 3.57 -27.55
N LYS A 317 0.36 4.04 -27.56
CA LYS A 317 -0.12 5.05 -26.61
C LYS A 317 0.00 4.61 -25.16
N SER A 318 -0.27 3.35 -24.86
CA SER A 318 -0.13 2.82 -23.51
C SER A 318 1.33 2.72 -23.06
N VAL A 319 2.23 2.33 -23.97
CA VAL A 319 3.67 2.30 -23.70
C VAL A 319 4.20 3.71 -23.45
N GLU A 320 3.85 4.68 -24.29
CA GLU A 320 4.25 6.07 -24.14
C GLU A 320 3.69 6.71 -22.86
N SER A 321 2.43 6.44 -22.54
CA SER A 321 1.78 6.90 -21.31
C SER A 321 2.45 6.29 -20.08
N PHE A 322 2.84 5.00 -20.12
CA PHE A 322 3.60 4.36 -19.05
C PHE A 322 5.02 4.95 -18.91
N MET A 323 5.71 5.21 -20.02
CA MET A 323 7.04 5.86 -20.03
C MET A 323 6.98 7.28 -19.45
N GLU A 324 5.95 8.07 -19.77
CA GLU A 324 5.78 9.42 -19.19
C GLU A 324 5.69 9.35 -17.66
N GLU A 325 4.93 8.40 -17.11
CA GLU A 325 4.77 8.28 -15.65
C GLU A 325 6.00 7.64 -14.99
N ALA A 326 6.55 6.56 -15.55
CA ALA A 326 7.64 5.80 -14.94
C ALA A 326 9.03 6.43 -15.14
N ILE A 327 9.21 7.23 -16.19
CA ILE A 327 10.46 7.96 -16.46
C ILE A 327 10.30 9.42 -16.07
N ILE A 328 9.46 10.18 -16.79
CA ILE A 328 9.47 11.64 -16.70
C ILE A 328 8.94 12.12 -15.35
N ARG A 329 7.78 11.61 -14.91
CA ARG A 329 7.18 12.02 -13.62
C ARG A 329 8.02 11.52 -12.45
N ARG A 330 8.47 10.27 -12.50
CA ARG A 330 9.29 9.67 -11.43
C ARG A 330 10.65 10.35 -11.25
N GLU A 331 11.38 10.56 -12.34
CA GLU A 331 12.72 11.18 -12.28
C GLU A 331 12.63 12.69 -11.99
N LEU A 332 11.51 13.34 -12.34
CA LEU A 332 11.21 14.70 -11.86
C LEU A 332 11.06 14.75 -10.34
N SER A 333 10.48 13.71 -9.72
CA SER A 333 10.36 13.67 -8.26
C SER A 333 11.73 13.58 -7.58
N ASP A 334 12.62 12.74 -8.11
CA ASP A 334 14.02 12.65 -7.67
C ASP A 334 14.76 13.97 -7.88
N ASN A 335 14.55 14.66 -9.01
CA ASN A 335 15.08 16.01 -9.26
C ASN A 335 14.60 17.02 -8.21
N PHE A 336 13.30 17.00 -7.88
CA PHE A 336 12.73 17.92 -6.90
C PHE A 336 13.35 17.72 -5.51
N CYS A 337 13.36 16.50 -4.99
CA CYS A 337 13.94 16.21 -3.68
C CYS A 337 15.45 16.44 -3.64
N PHE A 338 16.17 16.23 -4.76
CA PHE A 338 17.62 16.44 -4.82
C PHE A 338 18.01 17.92 -4.77
N TYR A 339 17.30 18.78 -5.49
CA TYR A 339 17.64 20.21 -5.58
C TYR A 339 16.92 21.09 -4.55
N ASN A 340 15.81 20.63 -3.98
CA ASN A 340 15.02 21.39 -3.01
C ASN A 340 15.13 20.81 -1.61
N LYS A 341 15.87 21.47 -0.71
CA LYS A 341 16.03 21.01 0.68
C LYS A 341 14.74 21.04 1.50
N ASN A 342 13.73 21.80 1.05
CA ASN A 342 12.43 21.99 1.70
C ASN A 342 11.34 21.19 0.96
N TYR A 343 11.68 20.04 0.37
CA TYR A 343 10.77 19.27 -0.47
C TYR A 343 9.50 18.76 0.24
N ASP A 344 9.45 18.86 1.58
CA ASP A 344 8.40 18.38 2.47
C ASP A 344 7.72 19.53 3.26
N THR A 345 7.97 20.80 2.92
CA THR A 345 7.35 21.96 3.57
C THR A 345 6.79 22.98 2.56
N ILE A 346 5.91 23.89 3.01
CA ILE A 346 5.31 24.93 2.15
C ILE A 346 6.38 25.83 1.51
N GLU A 347 7.48 26.09 2.21
CA GLU A 347 8.60 26.90 1.71
C GLU A 347 9.31 26.27 0.51
N GLY A 348 9.13 24.97 0.28
CA GLY A 348 9.61 24.29 -0.92
C GLY A 348 8.76 24.53 -2.16
N ALA A 349 7.61 25.19 -2.05
CA ALA A 349 6.73 25.47 -3.17
C ALA A 349 7.19 26.68 -4.01
N TYR A 350 6.57 26.88 -5.17
CA TYR A 350 6.83 28.08 -5.97
C TYR A 350 6.15 29.32 -5.35
N ALA A 351 6.74 30.49 -5.56
CA ALA A 351 6.25 31.76 -5.01
C ALA A 351 4.75 31.98 -5.25
N TRP A 352 4.25 31.73 -6.47
CA TRP A 352 2.83 31.90 -6.78
C TRP A 352 1.89 31.04 -5.91
N ALA A 353 2.35 29.84 -5.54
CA ALA A 353 1.57 28.92 -4.72
C ALA A 353 1.62 29.32 -3.25
N ILE A 354 2.79 29.75 -2.76
CA ILE A 354 2.94 30.30 -1.41
C ILE A 354 2.05 31.54 -1.25
N ASP A 355 2.11 32.47 -2.21
CA ASP A 355 1.32 33.71 -2.20
C ASP A 355 -0.18 33.42 -2.22
N THR A 356 -0.63 32.48 -3.08
CA THR A 356 -2.05 32.16 -3.15
C THR A 356 -2.53 31.44 -1.90
N LEU A 357 -1.76 30.52 -1.32
CA LEU A 357 -2.14 29.86 -0.07
C LEU A 357 -2.18 30.86 1.08
N ASN A 358 -1.20 31.77 1.18
CA ASN A 358 -1.15 32.83 2.18
C ASN A 358 -2.37 33.76 2.10
N LYS A 359 -2.74 34.19 0.89
CA LYS A 359 -3.89 35.06 0.66
C LYS A 359 -5.20 34.46 1.19
N HIS A 360 -5.35 33.14 1.10
CA HIS A 360 -6.57 32.41 1.43
C HIS A 360 -6.53 31.73 2.83
N ARG A 361 -5.51 32.03 3.66
CA ARG A 361 -5.35 31.43 5.00
C ARG A 361 -6.52 31.69 5.94
N HIS A 362 -7.22 32.79 5.77
CA HIS A 362 -8.30 33.21 6.67
C HIS A 362 -9.70 32.93 6.11
N ASP A 363 -9.79 32.28 4.96
CA ASP A 363 -11.07 31.90 4.37
C ASP A 363 -11.81 30.92 5.28
N LYS A 364 -13.13 31.04 5.37
CA LYS A 364 -13.92 30.10 6.18
C LYS A 364 -13.95 28.73 5.50
N ARG A 365 -13.43 27.69 6.17
CA ARG A 365 -13.55 26.30 5.69
C ARG A 365 -14.96 25.78 5.96
N GLN A 366 -15.54 25.08 4.99
CA GLN A 366 -16.86 24.46 5.15
C GLN A 366 -16.84 23.31 6.18
N TYR A 367 -15.75 22.54 6.20
CA TYR A 367 -15.50 21.46 7.14
C TYR A 367 -14.07 21.60 7.67
N VAL A 368 -13.86 21.29 8.94
CA VAL A 368 -12.53 21.21 9.54
C VAL A 368 -12.45 19.87 10.26
N TYR A 369 -11.51 19.02 9.85
CA TYR A 369 -11.27 17.71 10.46
C TYR A 369 -9.93 17.73 11.19
N ASP A 370 -9.84 16.97 12.27
CA ASP A 370 -8.56 16.68 12.89
C ASP A 370 -7.85 15.47 12.25
N LEU A 371 -6.59 15.26 12.65
CA LEU A 371 -5.79 14.14 12.15
C LEU A 371 -6.45 12.78 12.42
N HIS A 372 -7.12 12.61 13.58
CA HIS A 372 -7.74 11.35 13.97
C HIS A 372 -8.98 11.04 13.13
N GLU A 373 -9.83 12.04 12.87
CA GLU A 373 -11.01 11.92 12.01
C GLU A 373 -10.61 11.54 10.58
N LEU A 374 -9.58 12.20 10.02
CA LEU A 374 -9.04 11.88 8.71
C LEU A 374 -8.43 10.46 8.69
N GLU A 375 -7.61 10.11 9.69
CA GLU A 375 -6.95 8.80 9.75
C GLU A 375 -7.96 7.64 9.73
N ASN A 376 -9.08 7.82 10.43
CA ASN A 376 -10.13 6.80 10.62
C ASN A 376 -11.29 6.92 9.62
N SER A 377 -11.13 7.68 8.53
CA SER A 377 -12.15 7.80 7.47
C SER A 377 -13.50 8.33 7.98
N LEU A 378 -13.48 9.30 8.90
CA LEU A 378 -14.66 9.87 9.56
C LEU A 378 -15.10 11.19 8.91
N THR A 379 -14.98 11.30 7.59
CA THR A 379 -15.41 12.50 6.86
C THR A 379 -16.84 12.37 6.32
N HIS A 380 -17.42 13.49 5.90
CA HIS A 380 -18.70 13.55 5.20
C HIS A 380 -18.64 12.97 3.78
N ASP A 381 -17.43 12.86 3.20
CA ASP A 381 -17.20 12.44 1.81
C ASP A 381 -16.90 10.93 1.75
N ASP A 382 -17.87 10.14 1.25
CA ASP A 382 -17.73 8.69 1.15
C ASP A 382 -16.63 8.24 0.18
N LEU A 383 -16.34 9.02 -0.86
CA LEU A 383 -15.22 8.75 -1.78
C LEU A 383 -13.89 8.98 -1.07
N TRP A 384 -13.74 10.07 -0.32
CA TRP A 384 -12.51 10.32 0.44
C TRP A 384 -12.26 9.22 1.48
N ASN A 385 -13.30 8.84 2.22
CA ASN A 385 -13.24 7.74 3.18
C ASN A 385 -12.85 6.41 2.51
N ALA A 386 -13.41 6.13 1.32
CA ALA A 386 -13.04 4.94 0.54
C ALA A 386 -11.57 4.99 0.07
N CYS A 387 -11.05 6.16 -0.28
CA CYS A 387 -9.62 6.34 -0.62
C CYS A 387 -8.74 6.01 0.59
N GLN A 388 -9.04 6.59 1.75
CA GLN A 388 -8.31 6.36 2.99
C GLN A 388 -8.39 4.88 3.41
N ASN A 389 -9.57 4.24 3.32
CA ASN A 389 -9.72 2.82 3.58
C ASN A 389 -8.91 1.94 2.63
N GLN A 390 -8.89 2.24 1.33
CA GLN A 390 -8.04 1.54 0.37
C GLN A 390 -6.57 1.63 0.77
N LEU A 391 -6.10 2.82 1.15
CA LEU A 391 -4.74 3.04 1.60
C LEU A 391 -4.41 2.20 2.85
N VAL A 392 -5.25 2.27 3.89
CA VAL A 392 -5.05 1.53 5.13
C VAL A 392 -5.06 0.02 4.89
N GLN A 393 -6.01 -0.50 4.10
CA GLN A 393 -6.19 -1.94 3.90
C GLN A 393 -5.19 -2.54 2.91
N GLN A 394 -4.95 -1.90 1.77
CA GLN A 394 -4.13 -2.45 0.68
C GLN A 394 -2.70 -1.95 0.70
N GLY A 395 -2.39 -0.91 1.47
CA GLY A 395 -1.08 -0.26 1.45
C GLY A 395 -0.74 0.40 0.11
N LYS A 396 -1.75 0.65 -0.73
CA LYS A 396 -1.60 1.31 -2.03
C LYS A 396 -2.93 1.93 -2.45
N MET A 397 -2.97 3.25 -2.46
CA MET A 397 -4.10 4.00 -3.02
C MET A 397 -3.95 4.16 -4.53
N HIS A 398 -5.05 4.09 -5.27
CA HIS A 398 -5.07 4.34 -6.71
C HIS A 398 -4.55 5.76 -7.05
N GLY A 399 -3.68 5.88 -8.05
CA GLY A 399 -2.94 7.13 -8.33
C GLY A 399 -3.85 8.34 -8.58
N TYR A 400 -4.93 8.17 -9.35
CA TYR A 400 -5.92 9.24 -9.56
C TYR A 400 -6.55 9.74 -8.26
N LEU A 401 -6.77 8.83 -7.30
CA LEU A 401 -7.41 9.14 -6.04
C LEU A 401 -6.46 9.72 -5.01
N ARG A 402 -5.14 9.48 -5.10
CA ARG A 402 -4.15 10.20 -4.28
C ARG A 402 -4.25 11.71 -4.47
N MET A 403 -4.47 12.16 -5.72
CA MET A 403 -4.67 13.57 -6.04
C MET A 403 -5.96 14.12 -5.39
N TYR A 404 -7.06 13.39 -5.49
CA TYR A 404 -8.33 13.76 -4.87
C TYR A 404 -8.17 13.86 -3.35
N TRP A 405 -7.63 12.81 -2.76
CA TRP A 405 -7.44 12.63 -1.33
C TRP A 405 -6.59 13.75 -0.71
N ALA A 406 -5.42 14.05 -1.27
CA ALA A 406 -4.54 15.10 -0.74
C ALA A 406 -5.13 16.50 -0.92
N LYS A 407 -5.85 16.75 -2.01
CA LYS A 407 -6.54 18.04 -2.22
C LYS A 407 -7.67 18.27 -1.23
N LYS A 408 -8.39 17.22 -0.84
CA LYS A 408 -9.42 17.31 0.20
C LYS A 408 -8.83 17.54 1.58
N ILE A 409 -7.65 17.00 1.87
CA ILE A 409 -6.92 17.34 3.10
C ILE A 409 -6.63 18.85 3.15
N LEU A 410 -6.19 19.47 2.05
CA LEU A 410 -6.05 20.94 1.99
C LEU A 410 -7.37 21.68 2.20
N GLU A 411 -8.49 21.18 1.66
CA GLU A 411 -9.81 21.80 1.82
C GLU A 411 -10.33 21.77 3.26
N TRP A 412 -9.93 20.76 4.05
CA TRP A 412 -10.51 20.47 5.37
C TRP A 412 -9.53 20.55 6.54
N ALA A 413 -8.25 20.78 6.30
CA ALA A 413 -7.31 21.12 7.36
C ALA A 413 -7.41 22.60 7.71
N GLU A 414 -7.09 22.94 8.96
CA GLU A 414 -7.08 24.34 9.41
C GLU A 414 -6.07 25.19 8.64
N THR A 415 -4.91 24.63 8.29
CA THR A 415 -3.83 25.34 7.58
C THR A 415 -3.23 24.48 6.46
N PRO A 416 -2.63 25.08 5.42
CA PRO A 416 -1.93 24.32 4.39
C PRO A 416 -0.73 23.53 4.94
N GLU A 417 -0.10 24.01 6.02
CA GLU A 417 0.98 23.29 6.72
C GLU A 417 0.44 21.99 7.33
N ASN A 418 -0.66 22.05 8.10
CA ASN A 418 -1.31 20.86 8.65
C ASN A 418 -1.73 19.92 7.51
N ALA A 419 -2.27 20.47 6.41
CA ALA A 419 -2.67 19.66 5.28
C ALA A 419 -1.50 18.86 4.69
N LEU A 420 -0.36 19.52 4.47
CA LEU A 420 0.82 18.90 3.91
C LEU A 420 1.43 17.88 4.87
N GLU A 421 1.57 18.24 6.14
CA GLU A 421 2.10 17.37 7.18
C GLU A 421 1.27 16.09 7.30
N TRP A 422 -0.06 16.21 7.37
CA TRP A 422 -0.96 15.07 7.52
C TRP A 422 -0.99 14.20 6.26
N ALA A 423 -0.96 14.80 5.06
CA ALA A 423 -0.89 14.05 3.82
C ALA A 423 0.41 13.23 3.71
N ILE A 424 1.56 13.83 4.07
CA ILE A 424 2.84 13.12 4.13
C ILE A 424 2.80 12.02 5.20
N TYR A 425 2.28 12.33 6.39
CA TYR A 425 2.15 11.37 7.48
C TYR A 425 1.36 10.12 7.08
N PHE A 426 0.15 10.29 6.54
CA PHE A 426 -0.68 9.16 6.10
C PHE A 426 -0.04 8.40 4.94
N ASN A 427 0.56 9.11 3.98
CA ASN A 427 1.24 8.48 2.85
C ASN A 427 2.40 7.60 3.34
N ASP A 428 3.25 8.11 4.23
CA ASP A 428 4.44 7.42 4.71
C ASP A 428 4.12 6.30 5.72
N LYS A 429 3.01 6.44 6.46
CA LYS A 429 2.56 5.43 7.44
C LYS A 429 1.90 4.21 6.77
N TYR A 430 1.10 4.43 5.72
CA TYR A 430 0.24 3.38 5.17
C TYR A 430 0.66 2.88 3.79
N SER A 431 1.20 3.73 2.91
CA SER A 431 1.55 3.34 1.54
C SER A 431 2.87 2.58 1.54
N LEU A 432 2.89 1.37 0.98
CA LEU A 432 4.13 0.62 0.76
C LEU A 432 5.14 1.32 -0.15
N ASP A 433 4.66 2.28 -0.95
CA ASP A 433 5.45 3.16 -1.80
C ASP A 433 5.57 4.59 -1.24
N GLY A 434 5.32 4.77 0.05
CA GLY A 434 5.52 6.01 0.80
C GLY A 434 6.96 6.21 1.26
N SER A 435 7.26 7.28 2.00
CA SER A 435 8.64 7.66 2.36
C SER A 435 9.56 7.75 1.14
N ASP A 436 9.03 8.26 0.03
CA ASP A 436 9.62 8.25 -1.30
C ASP A 436 9.55 9.64 -1.93
N PRO A 437 10.52 10.06 -2.78
CA PRO A 437 10.44 11.29 -3.55
C PRO A 437 9.10 11.47 -4.27
N ASN A 438 8.53 10.40 -4.83
CA ASN A 438 7.22 10.46 -5.48
C ASN A 438 6.08 10.76 -4.50
N GLY A 439 6.19 10.30 -3.26
CA GLY A 439 5.23 10.59 -2.19
C GLY A 439 5.25 12.06 -1.79
N TYR A 440 6.43 12.61 -1.48
CA TYR A 440 6.59 14.03 -1.15
C TYR A 440 6.13 14.93 -2.29
N VAL A 441 6.58 14.64 -3.51
CA VAL A 441 6.25 15.43 -4.70
C VAL A 441 4.77 15.30 -5.06
N GLY A 442 4.16 14.13 -4.87
CA GLY A 442 2.72 13.94 -5.04
C GLY A 442 1.87 14.76 -4.06
N CYS A 443 2.28 14.83 -2.79
CA CYS A 443 1.64 15.67 -1.78
C CYS A 443 1.83 17.16 -2.11
N MET A 444 3.05 17.57 -2.41
CA MET A 444 3.38 18.94 -2.79
C MET A 444 2.69 19.38 -4.09
N TRP A 445 2.55 18.49 -5.08
CA TRP A 445 1.80 18.78 -6.32
C TRP A 445 0.32 19.01 -6.00
N SER A 446 -0.23 18.20 -5.09
CA SER A 446 -1.64 18.24 -4.73
C SER A 446 -2.00 19.48 -3.91
N ILE A 447 -1.17 19.82 -2.92
CA ILE A 447 -1.44 20.85 -1.91
C ILE A 447 -0.79 22.18 -2.28
N CYS A 448 0.43 22.14 -2.81
CA CYS A 448 1.25 23.33 -3.08
C CYS A 448 1.45 23.62 -4.57
N GLY A 449 0.83 22.84 -5.47
CA GLY A 449 0.84 23.13 -6.90
C GLY A 449 2.22 23.06 -7.57
N ILE A 450 3.23 22.43 -6.95
CA ILE A 450 4.53 22.25 -7.62
C ILE A 450 4.32 21.42 -8.89
N HIS A 451 5.13 21.69 -9.91
CA HIS A 451 5.02 21.09 -11.25
C HIS A 451 3.65 21.26 -11.96
N ASP A 452 2.76 22.10 -11.40
CA ASP A 452 1.50 22.50 -12.01
C ASP A 452 1.49 24.01 -12.33
N GLN A 453 0.40 24.46 -12.91
CA GLN A 453 0.11 25.87 -13.14
C GLN A 453 -0.93 26.38 -12.15
N GLY A 454 -1.07 27.71 -12.04
CA GLY A 454 -2.19 28.33 -11.34
C GLY A 454 -3.51 28.13 -12.08
N PHE A 455 -4.57 27.85 -11.34
CA PHE A 455 -5.94 27.71 -11.83
C PHE A 455 -6.82 28.90 -11.40
N THR A 456 -8.09 28.87 -11.82
CA THR A 456 -9.11 29.82 -11.35
C THR A 456 -9.11 29.88 -9.83
N GLU A 457 -8.99 31.10 -9.30
CA GLU A 457 -8.92 31.37 -7.86
C GLU A 457 -10.24 30.98 -7.17
N ARG A 458 -10.14 30.34 -5.99
CA ARG A 458 -11.25 29.86 -5.18
C ARG A 458 -10.95 30.08 -3.71
N GLU A 459 -11.99 30.17 -2.89
CA GLU A 459 -11.82 30.16 -1.44
C GLU A 459 -11.08 28.90 -0.98
N VAL A 460 -10.26 29.06 0.06
CA VAL A 460 -9.35 28.06 0.65
C VAL A 460 -8.19 27.66 -0.27
N PHE A 461 -8.47 27.21 -1.49
CA PHE A 461 -7.45 26.72 -2.42
C PHE A 461 -6.61 27.83 -3.06
N GLY A 462 -7.15 29.05 -3.15
CA GLY A 462 -6.64 30.06 -4.05
C GLY A 462 -6.55 29.51 -5.47
N LYS A 463 -5.36 29.55 -6.07
CA LYS A 463 -5.09 29.09 -7.43
C LYS A 463 -4.61 27.63 -7.52
N ILE A 464 -4.58 26.89 -6.41
CA ILE A 464 -4.24 25.46 -6.45
C ILE A 464 -5.33 24.69 -7.22
N ARG A 465 -4.93 23.73 -8.05
CA ARG A 465 -5.88 22.93 -8.85
C ARG A 465 -6.92 22.27 -7.94
N TYR A 466 -8.19 22.54 -8.20
CA TYR A 466 -9.31 21.98 -7.45
C TYR A 466 -9.79 20.63 -8.02
N MET A 467 -10.20 19.71 -7.14
CA MET A 467 -10.92 18.48 -7.50
C MET A 467 -12.14 18.31 -6.60
N ASN A 468 -13.28 17.92 -7.18
CA ASN A 468 -14.52 17.68 -6.45
C ASN A 468 -15.18 16.35 -6.77
N TYR A 469 -16.05 15.94 -5.86
CA TYR A 469 -16.82 14.71 -5.92
C TYR A 469 -17.56 14.54 -7.25
N LYS A 470 -18.34 15.55 -7.66
CA LYS A 470 -19.08 15.55 -8.94
C LYS A 470 -18.15 15.41 -10.16
N GLY A 471 -16.93 15.94 -10.07
CA GLY A 471 -15.91 15.79 -11.10
C GLY A 471 -15.39 14.36 -11.21
N CYS A 472 -15.26 13.66 -10.08
CA CYS A 472 -14.93 12.23 -10.05
C CYS A 472 -16.08 11.39 -10.61
N GLN A 473 -17.35 11.68 -10.25
CA GLN A 473 -18.52 10.99 -10.78
C GLN A 473 -18.65 11.05 -12.31
N ARG A 474 -18.19 12.14 -12.94
CA ARG A 474 -18.16 12.27 -14.40
C ARG A 474 -17.06 11.46 -15.09
N LYS A 475 -16.07 10.96 -14.33
CA LYS A 475 -14.88 10.29 -14.86
C LYS A 475 -14.86 8.79 -14.64
N PHE A 476 -15.41 8.31 -13.53
CA PHE A 476 -15.49 6.89 -13.20
C PHE A 476 -16.68 6.61 -12.28
N ASP A 477 -16.98 5.32 -12.09
CA ASP A 477 -18.04 4.86 -11.20
C ASP A 477 -17.62 4.98 -9.73
N VAL A 478 -17.90 6.16 -9.16
CA VAL A 478 -17.63 6.45 -7.75
C VAL A 478 -18.35 5.47 -6.83
N GLN A 479 -19.58 5.09 -7.15
CA GLN A 479 -20.36 4.21 -6.27
C GLN A 479 -19.82 2.79 -6.28
N LYS A 480 -19.37 2.28 -7.43
CA LYS A 480 -18.63 1.01 -7.50
C LYS A 480 -17.36 1.06 -6.67
N PHE A 481 -16.54 2.11 -6.80
CA PHE A 481 -15.33 2.25 -6.00
C PHE A 481 -15.61 2.35 -4.49
N VAL A 482 -16.57 3.21 -4.11
CA VAL A 482 -17.01 3.35 -2.71
C VAL A 482 -17.50 2.01 -2.20
N SER A 483 -18.39 1.31 -2.91
CA SER A 483 -18.89 0.00 -2.47
C SER A 483 -17.77 -1.02 -2.24
N GLN A 484 -16.68 -0.97 -3.00
CA GLN A 484 -15.53 -1.88 -2.84
C GLN A 484 -14.74 -1.62 -1.55
N TRP A 485 -14.63 -0.36 -1.12
CA TRP A 485 -13.78 0.05 0.01
C TRP A 485 -14.56 0.63 1.20
N ALA A 486 -15.89 0.70 1.10
CA ALA A 486 -16.82 1.11 2.15
C ALA A 486 -17.25 -0.03 3.06
N PHE A 487 -16.84 -1.27 2.78
CA PHE A 487 -16.97 -2.40 3.71
C PHE A 487 -16.07 -2.14 4.93
N GLY A 488 -16.64 -1.40 5.87
CA GLY A 488 -15.95 -0.83 7.02
C GLY A 488 -16.67 0.34 7.67
N THR A 489 -17.76 0.89 7.08
CA THR A 489 -18.56 1.86 7.84
C THR A 489 -19.47 1.10 8.83
N PRO A 490 -19.55 1.46 10.11
CA PRO A 490 -20.53 0.87 11.02
C PRO A 490 -21.96 1.41 10.79
N ALA A 491 -22.16 2.31 9.81
CA ALA A 491 -23.39 3.10 9.66
C ALA A 491 -24.53 2.31 8.98
N TRP A 492 -25.62 2.14 9.72
CA TRP A 492 -26.88 1.56 9.27
C TRP A 492 -27.86 2.61 8.74
N LEU A 493 -27.76 3.84 9.22
CA LEU A 493 -28.51 5.00 8.73
C LEU A 493 -27.55 6.15 8.47
N VAL A 494 -27.77 6.89 7.39
CA VAL A 494 -26.90 7.99 6.95
C VAL A 494 -27.78 9.18 6.56
N SER A 495 -27.40 10.39 6.97
CA SER A 495 -28.09 11.61 6.57
C SER A 495 -27.58 12.14 5.22
N ASP A 496 -28.45 12.73 4.41
CA ASP A 496 -28.07 13.35 3.14
C ASP A 496 -27.05 14.47 3.38
N TYR A 497 -25.83 14.23 2.90
CA TYR A 497 -24.73 15.15 3.10
C TYR A 497 -24.95 16.53 2.48
N ARG A 498 -25.87 16.65 1.51
CA ARG A 498 -26.22 17.92 0.85
C ARG A 498 -26.97 18.88 1.77
N ILE A 499 -27.49 18.40 2.91
CA ILE A 499 -28.26 19.22 3.85
C ILE A 499 -27.33 19.70 4.96
N THR A 500 -26.91 20.96 4.85
CA THR A 500 -25.97 21.58 5.78
C THR A 500 -26.56 21.79 7.18
N SER A 501 -27.89 21.83 7.31
CA SER A 501 -28.61 21.95 8.58
C SER A 501 -28.97 20.60 9.23
N ALA A 502 -28.56 19.47 8.65
CA ALA A 502 -28.83 18.16 9.23
C ALA A 502 -28.12 18.01 10.58
N GLN A 503 -28.82 17.52 11.60
CA GLN A 503 -28.25 17.31 12.94
C GLN A 503 -27.58 15.93 13.07
N LEU A 504 -28.11 14.91 12.38
CA LEU A 504 -27.50 13.60 12.24
C LEU A 504 -26.51 13.59 11.07
N ASP A 505 -25.39 12.88 11.23
CA ASP A 505 -24.54 12.47 10.10
C ASP A 505 -24.71 10.98 9.79
N LYS A 506 -24.43 10.11 10.76
CA LYS A 506 -24.48 8.65 10.60
C LYS A 506 -24.91 7.98 11.90
N LEU A 507 -25.63 6.86 11.81
CA LEU A 507 -25.98 6.01 12.95
C LEU A 507 -25.67 4.57 12.60
N GLY A 508 -24.88 3.91 13.44
CA GLY A 508 -24.62 2.47 13.42
C GLY A 508 -25.27 1.77 14.61
N LEU A 509 -25.14 0.44 14.68
CA LEU A 509 -25.65 -0.32 15.81
C LEU A 509 -25.02 0.09 17.14
N TRP A 510 -23.73 0.45 17.13
CA TRP A 510 -22.96 0.76 18.34
C TRP A 510 -22.25 2.10 18.29
N SER A 511 -22.47 2.89 17.25
CA SER A 511 -21.82 4.18 17.06
C SER A 511 -22.83 5.18 16.51
N HIS A 512 -22.69 6.45 16.83
CA HIS A 512 -23.47 7.52 16.21
C HIS A 512 -22.52 8.68 15.87
N CYS A 513 -22.89 9.47 14.88
CA CYS A 513 -22.18 10.66 14.44
C CYS A 513 -23.19 11.78 14.28
N PHE A 514 -23.00 12.86 15.04
CA PHE A 514 -23.86 14.05 14.98
C PHE A 514 -23.07 15.23 14.42
N ARG A 515 -23.74 16.06 13.62
CA ARG A 515 -23.18 17.35 13.15
C ARG A 515 -23.35 18.43 14.19
N SER A 516 -24.52 18.45 14.85
CA SER A 516 -24.87 19.38 15.92
C SER A 516 -26.20 18.98 16.55
N LEU A 517 -26.20 17.91 17.35
CA LEU A 517 -27.41 17.48 18.06
C LEU A 517 -27.57 18.31 19.35
N PRO A 518 -28.62 19.14 19.50
CA PRO A 518 -28.92 19.78 20.77
C PRO A 518 -29.25 18.71 21.82
N ASN A 519 -28.96 18.96 23.09
CA ASN A 519 -29.41 18.06 24.16
C ASN A 519 -30.94 17.86 24.06
N PRO A 520 -31.45 16.63 23.79
CA PRO A 520 -32.88 16.38 23.66
C PRO A 520 -33.70 16.74 24.90
N GLN A 521 -33.04 16.87 26.07
CA GLN A 521 -33.68 17.29 27.33
C GLN A 521 -33.76 18.82 27.49
N GLU A 522 -33.02 19.59 26.69
CA GLU A 522 -32.98 21.07 26.71
C GLU A 522 -33.39 21.64 25.34
N ALA A 523 -34.33 21.00 24.64
CA ALA A 523 -34.66 21.30 23.24
C ALA A 523 -35.11 22.77 23.01
N ASP A 524 -35.73 23.40 24.01
CA ASP A 524 -36.28 24.76 23.90
C ASP A 524 -35.24 25.88 24.09
N ALA A 525 -34.10 25.59 24.74
CA ALA A 525 -32.99 26.54 24.97
C ALA A 525 -31.65 25.79 25.15
N PRO A 526 -31.11 25.18 24.08
CA PRO A 526 -29.99 24.25 24.19
C PRO A 526 -28.70 24.97 24.60
N THR A 527 -28.12 24.57 25.73
CA THR A 527 -26.83 25.09 26.19
C THR A 527 -25.66 24.22 25.73
N ARG A 528 -25.94 23.01 25.26
CA ARG A 528 -24.95 21.99 24.86
C ARG A 528 -25.35 21.29 23.57
N PHE A 529 -24.36 21.06 22.71
CA PHE A 529 -24.50 20.32 21.46
C PHE A 529 -23.52 19.15 21.41
N PHE A 530 -23.98 18.01 20.88
CA PHE A 530 -23.17 16.83 20.64
C PHE A 530 -22.75 16.80 19.16
N VAL A 531 -21.45 16.70 18.94
CA VAL A 531 -20.81 16.76 17.61
C VAL A 531 -19.75 15.65 17.51
N GLY A 532 -19.59 15.13 16.29
CA GLY A 532 -18.62 14.09 15.97
C GLY A 532 -19.15 12.67 16.17
N CYS A 533 -18.29 11.69 15.88
CA CYS A 533 -18.60 10.27 16.00
C CYS A 533 -18.18 9.71 17.37
N ARG A 534 -19.08 9.01 18.07
CA ARG A 534 -18.74 8.29 19.32
C ARG A 534 -19.35 6.89 19.35
N TRP A 535 -18.79 6.08 20.24
CA TRP A 535 -19.39 4.82 20.65
C TRP A 535 -20.55 5.08 21.63
N VAL A 536 -21.61 4.27 21.58
CA VAL A 536 -22.86 4.54 22.29
C VAL A 536 -22.69 4.58 23.83
N TYR A 537 -21.73 3.85 24.40
CA TYR A 537 -21.43 3.89 25.84
C TYR A 537 -20.10 4.58 26.15
N ASP A 538 -19.73 5.60 25.38
CA ASP A 538 -18.52 6.40 25.63
C ASP A 538 -18.53 7.00 27.06
N PRO A 539 -17.59 6.60 27.95
CA PRO A 539 -17.56 7.08 29.32
C PRO A 539 -16.85 8.43 29.46
N PHE A 540 -16.21 8.93 28.39
CA PHE A 540 -15.29 10.06 28.45
C PHE A 540 -15.95 11.40 28.06
N THR A 541 -17.09 11.38 27.35
CA THR A 541 -17.79 12.61 26.96
C THR A 541 -18.75 13.08 28.06
N LYS A 542 -18.51 14.26 28.61
CA LYS A 542 -19.35 14.86 29.67
C LYS A 542 -20.78 15.10 29.16
N GLY A 543 -21.78 14.58 29.88
CA GLY A 543 -23.21 14.70 29.55
C GLY A 543 -23.76 13.62 28.63
N TYR A 544 -22.95 12.65 28.18
CA TYR A 544 -23.42 11.58 27.29
C TYR A 544 -24.41 10.62 27.97
N ASN A 545 -24.23 10.38 29.27
CA ASN A 545 -25.15 9.58 30.08
C ASN A 545 -26.57 10.16 30.10
N GLU A 546 -26.72 11.47 29.88
CA GLU A 546 -28.02 12.15 29.88
C GLU A 546 -28.82 11.79 28.62
N ILE A 547 -28.16 11.63 27.47
CA ILE A 547 -28.82 11.33 26.18
C ILE A 547 -28.88 9.84 25.84
N LEU A 548 -28.38 8.96 26.71
CA LEU A 548 -28.30 7.53 26.44
C LEU A 548 -29.67 6.91 26.13
N GLY A 549 -30.73 7.36 26.82
CA GLY A 549 -32.11 6.91 26.57
C GLY A 549 -32.65 7.32 25.19
N PHE A 550 -32.18 8.44 24.64
CA PHE A 550 -32.50 8.88 23.28
C PHE A 550 -31.77 8.05 22.22
N LEU A 551 -30.51 7.69 22.49
CA LEU A 551 -29.67 6.89 21.59
C LEU A 551 -30.06 5.40 21.58
N LEU A 552 -30.57 4.89 22.70
CA LEU A 552 -30.95 3.49 22.89
C LEU A 552 -32.43 3.32 23.23
N PRO A 553 -33.36 3.70 22.34
CA PRO A 553 -34.76 3.34 22.51
C PRO A 553 -34.96 1.82 22.45
N ALA A 554 -36.09 1.32 22.96
CA ALA A 554 -36.35 -0.11 23.11
C ALA A 554 -36.18 -0.92 21.80
N PHE A 555 -36.58 -0.38 20.65
CA PHE A 555 -36.40 -1.08 19.37
C PHE A 555 -34.93 -1.15 18.93
N MET A 556 -34.10 -0.16 19.32
CA MET A 556 -32.68 -0.15 19.01
C MET A 556 -31.96 -1.23 19.83
N ILE A 557 -32.30 -1.35 21.11
CA ILE A 557 -31.83 -2.43 21.99
C ILE A 557 -32.25 -3.80 21.44
N ALA A 558 -33.51 -3.94 20.99
CA ALA A 558 -33.97 -5.16 20.37
C ALA A 558 -33.20 -5.49 19.08
N THR A 559 -33.00 -4.50 18.21
CA THR A 559 -32.21 -4.64 16.97
C THR A 559 -30.80 -5.14 17.30
N GLN A 560 -30.14 -4.50 18.25
CA GLN A 560 -28.81 -4.84 18.71
C GLN A 560 -28.73 -6.26 19.27
N PHE A 561 -29.68 -6.66 20.11
CA PHE A 561 -29.74 -8.00 20.67
C PHE A 561 -29.86 -9.07 19.58
N PHE A 562 -30.87 -8.96 18.71
CA PHE A 562 -31.12 -9.94 17.67
C PHE A 562 -29.99 -10.00 16.63
N PHE A 563 -29.38 -8.85 16.29
CA PHE A 563 -28.25 -8.83 15.36
C PHE A 563 -26.96 -9.39 16.00
N THR A 564 -26.76 -9.18 17.30
CA THR A 564 -25.65 -9.81 18.04
C THR A 564 -25.82 -11.32 18.11
N LEU A 565 -27.04 -11.80 18.36
CA LEU A 565 -27.36 -13.22 18.33
C LEU A 565 -27.13 -13.82 16.93
N CYS A 566 -27.58 -13.12 15.87
CA CYS A 566 -27.31 -13.48 14.49
C CYS A 566 -25.80 -13.65 14.25
N PHE A 567 -24.99 -12.66 14.65
CA PHE A 567 -23.55 -12.66 14.46
C PHE A 567 -22.86 -13.82 15.21
N LEU A 568 -23.17 -14.02 16.49
CA LEU A 568 -22.56 -15.08 17.31
C LEU A 568 -22.91 -16.48 16.78
N LEU A 569 -24.18 -16.74 16.47
CA LEU A 569 -24.61 -18.02 15.92
C LEU A 569 -24.02 -18.26 14.51
N GLY A 570 -23.90 -17.21 13.70
CA GLY A 570 -23.24 -17.28 12.39
C GLY A 570 -21.76 -17.64 12.50
N LEU A 571 -21.05 -17.06 13.47
CA LEU A 571 -19.64 -17.36 13.73
C LEU A 571 -19.42 -18.80 14.22
N ILE A 572 -20.28 -19.27 15.12
CA ILE A 572 -20.27 -20.67 15.56
C ILE A 572 -20.58 -21.62 14.39
N SER A 573 -21.60 -21.30 13.58
CA SER A 573 -21.98 -22.09 12.41
C SER A 573 -20.85 -22.18 11.39
N PHE A 574 -20.14 -21.08 11.14
CA PHE A 574 -18.95 -21.06 10.28
C PHE A 574 -17.85 -22.01 10.79
N GLY A 575 -17.58 -21.99 12.10
CA GLY A 575 -16.66 -22.95 12.73
C GLY A 575 -17.09 -24.40 12.54
N CYS A 576 -18.38 -24.70 12.72
CA CYS A 576 -18.93 -26.04 12.50
C CYS A 576 -18.88 -26.47 11.02
N VAL A 577 -19.07 -25.54 10.08
CA VAL A 577 -18.92 -25.81 8.63
C VAL A 577 -17.47 -26.14 8.28
N LEU A 578 -16.49 -25.44 8.86
CA LEU A 578 -15.08 -25.79 8.67
C LEU A 578 -14.74 -27.17 9.24
N LEU A 579 -15.26 -27.49 10.44
CA LEU A 579 -15.11 -28.83 11.02
C LEU A 579 -15.74 -29.90 10.12
N PHE A 580 -16.94 -29.64 9.60
CA PHE A 580 -17.60 -30.51 8.65
C PHE A 580 -16.77 -30.72 7.38
N ALA A 581 -16.24 -29.64 6.79
CA ALA A 581 -15.48 -29.69 5.54
C ALA A 581 -14.09 -30.34 5.67
N LEU A 582 -13.45 -30.23 6.83
CA LEU A 582 -12.06 -30.67 7.04
C LEU A 582 -11.92 -31.99 7.80
N CYS A 583 -12.89 -32.34 8.64
CA CYS A 583 -12.72 -33.42 9.64
C CYS A 583 -13.83 -34.48 9.62
N SER A 584 -14.94 -34.28 8.91
CA SER A 584 -16.07 -35.20 8.92
C SER A 584 -16.13 -36.08 7.67
N THR A 585 -16.07 -37.40 7.86
CA THR A 585 -16.30 -38.38 6.78
C THR A 585 -17.73 -38.94 6.84
N PRO A 586 -18.34 -39.31 5.70
CA PRO A 586 -19.72 -39.84 5.64
C PRO A 586 -19.97 -41.11 6.47
N GLU A 587 -18.92 -41.78 6.95
CA GLU A 587 -18.96 -43.01 7.73
C GLU A 587 -19.19 -42.77 9.24
N GLN A 588 -18.94 -41.55 9.74
CA GLN A 588 -19.07 -41.22 11.15
C GLN A 588 -20.54 -41.15 11.59
N LYS A 589 -20.91 -41.78 12.71
CA LYS A 589 -22.32 -41.84 13.19
C LYS A 589 -22.96 -40.45 13.29
N GLN A 590 -22.22 -39.45 13.79
CA GLN A 590 -22.70 -38.08 14.05
C GLN A 590 -22.73 -37.16 12.81
N TYR A 591 -22.35 -37.66 11.63
CA TYR A 591 -22.25 -36.85 10.40
C TYR A 591 -23.56 -36.12 10.06
N VAL A 592 -24.70 -36.83 10.08
CA VAL A 592 -26.02 -36.24 9.79
C VAL A 592 -26.48 -35.30 10.92
N GLU A 593 -26.12 -35.60 12.17
CA GLU A 593 -26.44 -34.76 13.33
C GLU A 593 -25.72 -33.42 13.26
N LEU A 594 -24.45 -33.41 12.83
CA LEU A 594 -23.66 -32.20 12.65
C LEU A 594 -24.24 -31.30 11.55
N ILE A 595 -24.63 -31.87 10.41
CA ILE A 595 -25.27 -31.10 9.33
C ILE A 595 -26.59 -30.48 9.81
N ARG A 596 -27.41 -31.25 10.54
CA ARG A 596 -28.66 -30.73 11.12
C ARG A 596 -28.41 -29.61 12.13
N LEU A 597 -27.40 -29.77 12.99
CA LEU A 597 -27.02 -28.75 13.96
C LEU A 597 -26.59 -27.46 13.26
N ILE A 598 -25.76 -27.56 12.22
CA ILE A 598 -25.39 -26.40 11.38
C ILE A 598 -26.64 -25.77 10.76
N GLY A 599 -27.55 -26.58 10.20
CA GLY A 599 -28.80 -26.13 9.63
C GLY A 599 -29.67 -25.33 10.62
N TYR A 600 -29.86 -25.84 11.84
CA TYR A 600 -30.63 -25.17 12.89
C TYR A 600 -29.95 -23.90 13.41
N MET A 601 -28.64 -23.93 13.63
CA MET A 601 -27.91 -22.75 14.11
C MET A 601 -27.94 -21.62 13.08
N THR A 602 -27.78 -21.98 11.80
CA THR A 602 -27.89 -21.04 10.68
C THR A 602 -29.32 -20.53 10.52
N LEU A 603 -30.34 -21.37 10.79
CA LEU A 603 -31.75 -20.96 10.78
C LEU A 603 -32.04 -19.90 11.84
N VAL A 604 -31.66 -20.17 13.09
CA VAL A 604 -31.88 -19.25 14.20
C VAL A 604 -31.08 -17.96 14.00
N SER A 605 -29.86 -18.05 13.46
CA SER A 605 -29.06 -16.90 13.05
C SER A 605 -29.79 -16.05 12.01
N GLY A 606 -30.23 -16.65 10.90
CA GLY A 606 -30.92 -15.96 9.80
C GLY A 606 -32.25 -15.34 10.24
N ILE A 607 -33.04 -16.04 11.07
CA ILE A 607 -34.29 -15.50 11.64
C ILE A 607 -33.99 -14.31 12.54
N SER A 608 -32.98 -14.41 13.41
CA SER A 608 -32.60 -13.31 14.31
C SER A 608 -32.10 -12.10 13.53
N GLY A 609 -31.28 -12.31 12.50
CA GLY A 609 -30.84 -11.26 11.59
C GLY A 609 -32.01 -10.61 10.86
N GLY A 610 -32.94 -11.43 10.35
CA GLY A 610 -34.20 -10.99 9.73
C GLY A 610 -35.04 -10.10 10.65
N ILE A 611 -35.25 -10.52 11.90
CA ILE A 611 -35.97 -9.74 12.91
C ILE A 611 -35.27 -8.40 13.14
N ALA A 612 -33.95 -8.40 13.33
CA ALA A 612 -33.19 -7.17 13.57
C ALA A 612 -33.30 -6.19 12.39
N VAL A 613 -33.12 -6.64 11.15
CA VAL A 613 -33.20 -5.76 9.98
C VAL A 613 -34.62 -5.25 9.73
N ILE A 614 -35.65 -6.04 10.03
CA ILE A 614 -37.05 -5.59 9.92
C ILE A 614 -37.37 -4.54 10.98
N ILE A 615 -36.98 -4.77 12.24
CA ILE A 615 -37.19 -3.79 13.31
C ILE A 615 -36.53 -2.46 12.94
N PHE A 616 -35.27 -2.51 12.49
CA PHE A 616 -34.55 -1.32 12.09
C PHE A 616 -35.08 -0.70 10.80
N ALA A 617 -35.53 -1.47 9.80
CA ALA A 617 -36.17 -0.90 8.61
C ALA A 617 -37.43 -0.10 8.97
N CYS A 618 -38.24 -0.61 9.90
CA CYS A 618 -39.51 0.00 10.29
C CYS A 618 -39.35 1.20 11.23
N ARG A 619 -38.35 1.20 12.12
CA ARG A 619 -38.21 2.20 13.19
C ARG A 619 -36.92 3.03 13.10
N GLY A 620 -35.93 2.52 12.37
CA GLY A 620 -34.59 3.07 12.17
C GLY A 620 -34.54 4.48 11.61
N ASN A 621 -35.61 4.94 10.96
CA ASN A 621 -35.75 6.31 10.47
C ASN A 621 -37.16 6.89 10.74
N ALA A 622 -37.75 6.53 11.87
CA ALA A 622 -39.09 6.99 12.23
C ALA A 622 -39.12 8.50 12.50
N ASP A 623 -40.23 9.13 12.09
CA ASP A 623 -40.55 10.51 12.44
C ASP A 623 -40.62 10.68 13.97
N GLY A 624 -40.16 11.82 14.48
CA GLY A 624 -40.10 12.12 15.91
C GLY A 624 -38.98 11.44 16.71
N TRP A 625 -38.23 10.49 16.15
CA TRP A 625 -37.05 9.91 16.82
C TRP A 625 -35.73 10.45 16.26
N MET A 626 -35.50 10.28 14.97
CA MET A 626 -34.21 10.63 14.37
C MET A 626 -34.29 12.00 13.70
N PRO A 627 -33.40 12.96 14.04
CA PRO A 627 -33.40 14.27 13.42
C PRO A 627 -33.24 14.19 11.90
N GLY A 628 -34.02 15.00 11.18
CA GLY A 628 -33.97 15.05 9.73
C GLY A 628 -34.38 13.74 9.06
N HIS A 629 -35.32 12.97 9.66
CA HIS A 629 -35.74 11.66 9.16
C HIS A 629 -36.04 11.64 7.65
N ALA A 630 -36.71 12.67 7.12
CA ALA A 630 -37.02 12.81 5.68
C ALA A 630 -35.79 12.80 4.77
N ASN A 631 -34.61 13.09 5.33
CA ASN A 631 -33.36 13.25 4.62
C ASN A 631 -32.35 12.14 4.92
N ASN A 632 -32.73 11.17 5.75
CA ASN A 632 -31.88 10.05 6.09
C ASN A 632 -32.23 8.84 5.20
N TYR A 633 -31.22 8.05 4.87
CA TYR A 633 -31.36 6.83 4.09
C TYR A 633 -30.58 5.68 4.72
N LEU A 634 -30.96 4.46 4.39
CA LEU A 634 -30.32 3.25 4.91
C LEU A 634 -28.92 3.09 4.29
N GLY A 635 -27.92 2.90 5.14
CA GLY A 635 -26.52 2.76 4.73
C GLY A 635 -26.19 1.38 4.15
N TRP A 636 -25.03 1.27 3.53
CA TRP A 636 -24.55 0.01 2.94
C TRP A 636 -24.41 -1.12 3.96
N SER A 637 -24.04 -0.81 5.20
CA SER A 637 -23.91 -1.83 6.26
C SER A 637 -25.26 -2.41 6.69
N PHE A 638 -26.34 -1.62 6.59
CA PHE A 638 -27.69 -2.14 6.74
C PHE A 638 -28.07 -3.07 5.58
N ALA A 639 -27.81 -2.66 4.33
CA ALA A 639 -28.08 -3.49 3.15
C ALA A 639 -27.33 -4.84 3.21
N LEU A 640 -26.09 -4.83 3.69
CA LEU A 640 -25.32 -6.06 3.92
C LEU A 640 -25.87 -6.90 5.06
N GLY A 641 -26.38 -6.28 6.13
CA GLY A 641 -27.13 -6.97 7.17
C GLY A 641 -28.35 -7.71 6.61
N VAL A 642 -29.10 -7.09 5.69
CA VAL A 642 -30.24 -7.71 5.00
C VAL A 642 -29.79 -8.88 4.13
N ILE A 643 -28.83 -8.66 3.24
CA ILE A 643 -28.30 -9.69 2.34
C ILE A 643 -27.75 -10.87 3.14
N GLY A 644 -26.95 -10.59 4.17
CA GLY A 644 -26.40 -11.62 5.07
C GLY A 644 -27.48 -12.45 5.75
N SER A 645 -28.54 -11.80 6.25
CA SER A 645 -29.66 -12.51 6.89
C SER A 645 -30.41 -13.43 5.92
N VAL A 646 -30.66 -12.97 4.68
CA VAL A 646 -31.31 -13.77 3.64
C VAL A 646 -30.44 -14.94 3.18
N LEU A 647 -29.14 -14.71 3.00
CA LEU A 647 -28.20 -15.76 2.62
C LEU A 647 -28.06 -16.82 3.71
N MET A 648 -28.11 -16.44 4.99
CA MET A 648 -28.13 -17.39 6.11
C MET A 648 -29.38 -18.28 6.08
N LEU A 649 -30.56 -17.70 5.85
CA LEU A 649 -31.80 -18.49 5.70
C LEU A 649 -31.71 -19.47 4.52
N THR A 650 -31.14 -19.01 3.39
CA THR A 650 -30.92 -19.85 2.22
C THR A 650 -29.97 -21.00 2.51
N ALA A 651 -28.83 -20.70 3.16
CA ALA A 651 -27.84 -21.70 3.56
C ALA A 651 -28.43 -22.73 4.54
N SER A 652 -29.25 -22.29 5.50
CA SER A 652 -29.98 -23.19 6.40
C SER A 652 -30.86 -24.18 5.65
N GLY A 653 -31.64 -23.70 4.67
CA GLY A 653 -32.46 -24.57 3.82
C GLY A 653 -31.63 -25.63 3.09
N LEU A 654 -30.49 -25.23 2.52
CA LEU A 654 -29.57 -26.16 1.85
C LEU A 654 -29.00 -27.22 2.80
N PHE A 655 -28.60 -26.84 4.02
CA PHE A 655 -28.13 -27.80 5.03
C PHE A 655 -29.22 -28.79 5.46
N HIS A 656 -30.47 -28.34 5.62
CA HIS A 656 -31.58 -29.25 5.93
C HIS A 656 -31.89 -30.22 4.79
N VAL A 657 -31.84 -29.76 3.54
CA VAL A 657 -31.99 -30.63 2.36
C VAL A 657 -30.86 -31.67 2.31
N GLU A 658 -29.61 -31.25 2.48
CA GLU A 658 -28.46 -32.16 2.49
C GLU A 658 -28.56 -33.18 3.63
N ALA A 659 -28.95 -32.75 4.83
CA ALA A 659 -29.17 -33.66 5.96
C ALA A 659 -30.22 -34.73 5.64
N ASN A 660 -31.32 -34.36 4.98
CA ASN A 660 -32.38 -35.30 4.59
C ASN A 660 -31.92 -36.27 3.51
N ILE A 661 -31.16 -35.80 2.52
CA ILE A 661 -30.58 -36.66 1.47
C ILE A 661 -29.63 -37.69 2.10
N GLN A 662 -28.74 -37.26 2.99
CA GLN A 662 -27.77 -38.13 3.64
C GLN A 662 -28.43 -39.14 4.58
N GLN A 663 -29.51 -38.75 5.25
CA GLN A 663 -30.32 -39.67 6.05
C GLN A 663 -30.94 -40.77 5.18
N LYS A 664 -31.61 -40.41 4.07
CA LYS A 664 -32.24 -41.39 3.17
C LYS A 664 -31.22 -42.36 2.57
N LYS A 665 -30.03 -41.87 2.20
CA LYS A 665 -28.93 -42.73 1.73
C LYS A 665 -28.51 -43.76 2.78
N ARG A 666 -28.43 -43.35 4.05
CA ARG A 666 -28.11 -44.26 5.16
C ARG A 666 -29.20 -45.28 5.43
N GLU A 667 -30.47 -44.87 5.35
CA GLU A 667 -31.61 -45.78 5.50
C GLU A 667 -31.63 -46.82 4.38
N TYR A 668 -31.44 -46.41 3.12
CA TYR A 668 -31.34 -47.31 1.97
C TYR A 668 -30.17 -48.30 2.09
N LEU A 669 -29.00 -47.83 2.52
CA LEU A 669 -27.84 -48.70 2.76
C LEU A 669 -28.11 -49.74 3.85
N LYS A 670 -28.78 -49.34 4.94
CA LYS A 670 -29.19 -50.26 6.00
C LYS A 670 -30.18 -51.31 5.48
N GLU A 671 -31.21 -50.88 4.76
CA GLU A 671 -32.21 -51.78 4.17
C GLU A 671 -31.58 -52.77 3.18
N SER A 672 -30.65 -52.30 2.33
CA SER A 672 -29.90 -53.17 1.41
C SER A 672 -29.05 -54.19 2.16
N GLN A 673 -28.34 -53.78 3.22
CA GLN A 673 -27.55 -54.70 4.05
C GLN A 673 -28.44 -55.74 4.77
N THR A 674 -29.60 -55.32 5.26
CA THR A 674 -30.56 -56.23 5.91
C THR A 674 -31.15 -57.23 4.91
N ARG A 675 -31.48 -56.80 3.67
CA ARG A 675 -31.94 -57.71 2.60
C ARG A 675 -30.88 -58.73 2.20
N PHE A 676 -29.63 -58.29 1.99
CA PHE A 676 -28.52 -59.21 1.72
C PHE A 676 -28.30 -60.24 2.83
N GLN A 677 -28.43 -59.83 4.11
CA GLN A 677 -28.31 -60.77 5.24
C GLN A 677 -29.45 -61.80 5.28
N LEU A 678 -30.68 -61.42 4.91
CA LEU A 678 -31.83 -62.32 4.83
C LEU A 678 -31.67 -63.32 3.68
N GLU A 679 -31.24 -62.87 2.49
CA GLU A 679 -30.98 -63.73 1.33
C GLU A 679 -29.79 -64.68 1.54
N SER A 680 -28.79 -64.31 2.36
CA SER A 680 -27.66 -65.19 2.69
C SER A 680 -27.98 -66.29 3.72
N ARG A 681 -29.17 -66.23 4.34
CA ARG A 681 -29.62 -67.18 5.38
C ARG A 681 -30.70 -68.16 4.90
N THR A 682 -31.27 -67.91 3.72
CA THR A 682 -32.11 -68.84 2.96
C THR A 682 -31.25 -69.60 1.97
#